data_AF-A0A9Q0G4E5-F1
#
_entry.id   AF-A0A9Q0G4E5-F1
#
_cell.length_a   1.000
_cell.length_b   1.000
_cell.length_c   1.000
_cell.angle_alpha   90.00
_cell.angle_beta   90.00
_cell.angle_gamma   90.00
#
_symmetry.space_group_name_H-M   'P 1'
#
loop_
_entity.id
_entity.type
_entity.pdbx_description
1 polymer ?
#
loop_
_entity_poly.entity_id
_entity_poly.type
_entity_poly.pdbx_seq_one_letter_code
_entity_poly.pdbx_strand_id
1 'polypeptide(L)'
;MGFCPVSEMCDKVLGSFCGHPKTNESKPVKVEEGKKVIKGTVVLMKKNVLDFHDMKASFLDRVHELLGKGVSIQLISEVNHDDPANGLKEKLGKVASLEKWLTSSTPLTAGEAAFSINFEWNEDMGVPGAFIIRNDHHSQLYLKTLTLEDVPGHGRVHFICNSWVYPARRYKYDRVFFSNKTPEPLRKYREQELINLRGNRKGELKEWDRVYDYDFYNDLGSPDKGEEHARPILGGSEKYPYPRRGRTGRKPTKADPNTESRLPLLSLDIYVPRDERFSYLKFSDFLAYALKALLQILLPEITSLCDKTIDEFDTFEDIFKLYEGGIKLQNVTVSKLRDRIPWELLRELVRNDGEGLLKYPLPHEFAREMLAGVNPVIISRLKKFPPASWLDREEYGNQNSTISKEQIEDNMDGLTVDEAIQSNRMFILDHHDSLMPYLRRINSTETKTYATRTILLLQDDGTLKPLAIELSLPHPQGDHHGAVSKVFTPAEHGIEGSVWQLAKAYVAVNDTGVHQLISHWLHTHAAIEPFIIATNRQLSVLHPIHKLLQPHFRDTMNINALARQILINSGGALERTVFPAKYSMELSSAMYKNWAFTDQALPADLLKRGVAVKDSRYRHGLRLLIEDYPYAVDGLEIWSAIKTWVEEYCDFYYPTDSLVQSDAELQSWWAEIRNVGHGDKKDEPWWPEMQTRDDLTLSCTIIIWTASALHAAINFGQYPYGGYMPNRPSLSRRFMPEPGTPEYAELETNPDRAYLRTITAQLQTLLGVSVIELLSRHPTDEVYLGQRDTPEWTTDSEPLAAFERFGKRLEEIESRITEMNNDPRWKNRVGPVKIPYTLLFPNTKDYTREGGLTCMGIPNSVSLLYSSFKIVCASLVETISPSLFHLFMAMATQAFAFTSATLSAPKSSNQVIVPWKQSTFLSTSNVKPQKYTQRTIRAAAEEAPAAAPPKEEAPKGFTPPELDPNTPSPIFGGSTGGLLRKAQVEEFYVITWESPKEQVFEMPTGGAAIMRQGPNLLKLARKEQCLALGTRLRSKYKIKYQFYRVFPNGEVQYLHPKDGVYPEKVNAGRQGVGQNFRSIGKNVSPAEVKFTGKA
;
A
#
# COMPACT_ATOMS: atom_id res chain seq x y z
N MET A 1 -55.40 11.52 19.64
CA MET A 1 -56.40 10.44 19.77
C MET A 1 -56.47 9.74 18.42
N GLY A 2 -56.29 8.44 18.22
CA GLY A 2 -55.88 7.31 19.04
C GLY A 2 -55.39 6.22 18.06
N PHE A 3 -54.45 5.39 18.50
CA PHE A 3 -53.89 4.25 17.76
C PHE A 3 -54.91 3.09 17.67
N CYS A 4 -54.90 2.33 16.57
CA CYS A 4 -55.19 0.90 16.57
C CYS A 4 -54.47 0.19 15.37
N PRO A 5 -53.97 -1.07 15.53
CA PRO A 5 -52.86 -1.61 14.74
C PRO A 5 -53.27 -2.58 13.61
N VAL A 6 -52.33 -2.73 12.67
CA VAL A 6 -52.37 -3.58 11.47
C VAL A 6 -52.16 -5.04 11.87
N SER A 7 -53.22 -5.77 12.21
CA SER A 7 -53.17 -7.25 12.29
C SER A 7 -54.40 -7.96 11.70
N GLU A 8 -55.27 -7.27 10.97
CA GLU A 8 -56.52 -7.88 10.44
C GLU A 8 -56.65 -7.89 8.91
N MET A 9 -55.55 -7.65 8.18
CA MET A 9 -55.57 -7.64 6.71
C MET A 9 -54.89 -8.87 6.07
N CYS A 10 -54.21 -9.72 6.86
CA CYS A 10 -53.53 -10.93 6.36
C CYS A 10 -54.42 -12.17 6.27
N ASP A 11 -55.59 -12.21 6.91
CA ASP A 11 -56.43 -13.42 6.95
C ASP A 11 -57.56 -13.45 5.90
N LYS A 12 -57.66 -12.44 5.03
CA LYS A 12 -58.67 -12.40 3.95
C LYS A 12 -58.16 -12.67 2.53
N VAL A 13 -56.87 -12.97 2.36
CA VAL A 13 -56.30 -13.33 1.03
C VAL A 13 -55.88 -14.80 0.91
N LEU A 14 -55.79 -15.54 2.03
CA LEU A 14 -55.37 -16.95 2.04
C LEU A 14 -56.51 -17.98 1.92
N GLY A 15 -57.74 -17.56 1.63
CA GLY A 15 -58.93 -18.42 1.62
C GLY A 15 -59.49 -18.87 0.26
N SER A 16 -58.90 -18.49 -0.89
CA SER A 16 -59.57 -18.68 -2.20
C SER A 16 -58.89 -19.64 -3.20
N PHE A 17 -57.92 -20.46 -2.79
CA PHE A 17 -57.28 -21.42 -3.70
C PHE A 17 -57.36 -22.86 -3.18
N CYS A 18 -58.58 -23.41 -3.15
CA CYS A 18 -58.82 -24.85 -3.07
C CYS A 18 -59.80 -25.25 -4.19
N GLY A 19 -59.26 -25.57 -5.37
CA GLY A 19 -59.98 -26.21 -6.47
C GLY A 19 -59.24 -27.47 -6.91
N HIS A 20 -59.90 -28.62 -6.85
CA HIS A 20 -59.37 -29.93 -7.27
C HIS A 20 -58.99 -29.98 -8.76
N PRO A 21 -57.97 -30.77 -9.15
CA PRO A 21 -57.52 -30.85 -10.52
C PRO A 21 -58.47 -31.71 -11.37
N LYS A 22 -58.97 -31.13 -12.48
CA LYS A 22 -59.53 -31.90 -13.59
C LYS A 22 -58.40 -32.25 -14.56
N THR A 23 -58.22 -33.54 -14.78
CA THR A 23 -57.42 -34.14 -15.86
C THR A 23 -57.96 -33.70 -17.22
N ASN A 24 -57.13 -33.07 -18.06
CA ASN A 24 -57.36 -32.96 -19.50
C ASN A 24 -56.07 -33.32 -20.23
N GLU A 25 -56.23 -34.25 -21.19
CA GLU A 25 -55.22 -34.92 -21.97
C GLU A 25 -54.35 -33.95 -22.79
N SER A 26 -53.04 -34.17 -22.76
CA SER A 26 -52.06 -33.50 -23.61
C SER A 26 -52.10 -34.08 -25.03
N LYS A 27 -52.40 -33.23 -26.02
CA LYS A 27 -52.01 -33.50 -27.42
C LYS A 27 -50.49 -33.37 -27.55
N PRO A 28 -49.80 -34.25 -28.28
CA PRO A 28 -48.36 -34.17 -28.42
C PRO A 28 -47.98 -32.96 -29.28
N VAL A 29 -47.21 -32.05 -28.70
CA VAL A 29 -46.49 -31.01 -29.44
C VAL A 29 -45.36 -31.72 -30.18
N LYS A 30 -45.36 -31.62 -31.52
CA LYS A 30 -44.22 -32.04 -32.36
C LYS A 30 -42.99 -31.23 -31.93
N VAL A 31 -41.97 -31.92 -31.45
CA VAL A 31 -40.62 -31.35 -31.28
C VAL A 31 -40.03 -31.21 -32.69
N GLU A 32 -39.66 -29.99 -33.07
CA GLU A 32 -38.83 -29.75 -34.26
C GLU A 32 -37.44 -30.36 -34.00
N GLU A 33 -37.08 -31.37 -34.79
CA GLU A 33 -35.72 -31.95 -34.83
C GLU A 33 -34.73 -30.88 -35.31
N GLY A 34 -33.78 -30.48 -34.46
CA GLY A 34 -32.68 -29.57 -34.80
C GLY A 34 -32.23 -28.58 -33.72
N LYS A 35 -33.05 -28.32 -32.69
CA LYS A 35 -32.71 -27.39 -31.59
C LYS A 35 -31.93 -28.09 -30.48
N LYS A 36 -30.65 -27.73 -30.30
CA LYS A 36 -29.83 -28.15 -29.15
C LYS A 36 -29.83 -27.07 -28.06
N VAL A 37 -29.74 -27.50 -26.81
CA VAL A 37 -29.65 -26.61 -25.65
C VAL A 37 -28.21 -26.62 -25.15
N ILE A 38 -27.54 -25.46 -25.21
CA ILE A 38 -26.22 -25.27 -24.62
C ILE A 38 -26.42 -24.93 -23.13
N LYS A 39 -25.76 -25.70 -22.26
CA LYS A 39 -25.76 -25.44 -20.82
C LYS A 39 -24.64 -24.47 -20.48
N GLY A 40 -24.99 -23.38 -19.81
CA GLY A 40 -24.06 -22.37 -19.33
C GLY A 40 -23.98 -22.34 -17.81
N THR A 41 -22.79 -22.05 -17.29
CA THR A 41 -22.52 -21.74 -15.88
C THR A 41 -21.93 -20.34 -15.79
N VAL A 42 -22.59 -19.44 -15.07
CA VAL A 42 -22.15 -18.06 -14.83
C VAL A 42 -21.66 -17.94 -13.40
N VAL A 43 -20.40 -17.52 -13.22
CA VAL A 43 -19.82 -17.23 -11.91
C VAL A 43 -19.79 -15.72 -11.68
N LEU A 44 -20.42 -15.26 -10.60
CA LEU A 44 -20.49 -13.84 -10.25
C LEU A 44 -20.49 -13.60 -8.74
N MET A 45 -20.25 -12.37 -8.31
CA MET A 45 -20.41 -11.92 -6.93
C MET A 45 -21.52 -10.87 -6.83
N LYS A 46 -22.51 -11.08 -5.94
CA LYS A 46 -23.61 -10.13 -5.65
C LYS A 46 -23.14 -9.05 -4.66
N LYS A 47 -23.67 -7.82 -4.75
CA LYS A 47 -23.31 -6.69 -3.87
C LYS A 47 -23.55 -6.94 -2.37
N ASN A 48 -24.63 -7.63 -1.97
CA ASN A 48 -24.96 -7.91 -0.55
C ASN A 48 -23.90 -8.71 0.21
N VAL A 49 -22.97 -9.28 -0.54
CA VAL A 49 -21.90 -10.13 -0.05
C VAL A 49 -20.62 -9.30 0.21
N LEU A 50 -20.62 -8.05 -0.24
CA LEU A 50 -19.50 -7.09 -0.17
C LEU A 50 -19.80 -5.86 0.69
N ASP A 51 -21.03 -5.71 1.20
CA ASP A 51 -21.49 -4.54 1.96
C ASP A 51 -22.37 -4.98 3.15
N PHE A 52 -21.88 -4.86 4.39
CA PHE A 52 -22.57 -5.37 5.61
C PHE A 52 -23.70 -4.45 6.11
N HIS A 53 -23.90 -3.27 5.50
CA HIS A 53 -24.86 -2.27 6.01
C HIS A 53 -26.29 -2.39 5.47
N ASP A 54 -26.53 -3.23 4.46
CA ASP A 54 -27.79 -3.14 3.71
C ASP A 54 -28.84 -4.19 4.11
N MET A 55 -29.20 -4.25 5.40
CA MET A 55 -30.39 -5.03 5.82
C MET A 55 -31.68 -4.52 5.17
N LYS A 56 -31.73 -3.23 4.75
CA LYS A 56 -32.85 -2.64 4.01
C LYS A 56 -32.81 -2.95 2.51
N ALA A 57 -31.64 -2.96 1.85
CA ALA A 57 -31.56 -3.47 0.48
C ALA A 57 -31.71 -4.98 0.41
N SER A 58 -31.32 -5.76 1.41
CA SER A 58 -31.67 -7.19 1.45
C SER A 58 -33.20 -7.42 1.41
N PHE A 59 -33.98 -6.51 1.99
CA PHE A 59 -35.43 -6.53 1.94
C PHE A 59 -36.00 -6.00 0.61
N LEU A 60 -35.44 -4.90 0.07
CA LEU A 60 -35.81 -4.37 -1.26
C LEU A 60 -35.39 -5.29 -2.41
N ASP A 61 -34.25 -5.96 -2.30
CA ASP A 61 -33.75 -7.03 -3.17
C ASP A 61 -34.74 -8.17 -3.19
N ARG A 62 -35.23 -8.64 -2.04
CA ARG A 62 -36.28 -9.68 -2.01
C ARG A 62 -37.56 -9.23 -2.71
N VAL A 63 -37.96 -7.96 -2.57
CA VAL A 63 -39.17 -7.41 -3.23
C VAL A 63 -38.97 -7.21 -4.74
N HIS A 64 -37.77 -6.81 -5.20
CA HIS A 64 -37.46 -6.67 -6.63
C HIS A 64 -37.16 -8.00 -7.32
N GLU A 65 -36.56 -8.96 -6.61
CA GLU A 65 -36.42 -10.35 -7.03
C GLU A 65 -37.84 -10.94 -7.27
N LEU A 66 -38.81 -10.71 -6.39
CA LEU A 66 -40.22 -11.10 -6.60
C LEU A 66 -40.91 -10.47 -7.83
N LEU A 67 -40.36 -9.39 -8.40
CA LEU A 67 -40.93 -8.66 -9.56
C LEU A 67 -40.35 -9.09 -10.93
N GLY A 68 -39.49 -10.14 -10.97
CA GLY A 68 -39.11 -10.81 -12.22
C GLY A 68 -38.03 -10.13 -13.09
N LYS A 69 -37.31 -9.13 -12.57
CA LYS A 69 -36.22 -8.45 -13.30
C LYS A 69 -34.84 -8.97 -12.88
N GLY A 70 -34.27 -9.88 -13.69
CA GLY A 70 -33.00 -10.55 -13.43
C GLY A 70 -31.84 -10.12 -14.35
N VAL A 71 -30.82 -10.99 -14.45
CA VAL A 71 -29.69 -10.83 -15.38
C VAL A 71 -29.95 -11.67 -16.62
N SER A 72 -29.77 -11.06 -17.79
CA SER A 72 -29.96 -11.73 -19.08
C SER A 72 -28.68 -11.72 -19.91
N ILE A 73 -28.48 -12.78 -20.69
CA ILE A 73 -27.33 -12.99 -21.56
C ILE A 73 -27.83 -13.35 -22.97
N GLN A 74 -27.17 -12.80 -23.98
CA GLN A 74 -27.40 -13.14 -25.39
C GLN A 74 -26.07 -13.50 -26.03
N LEU A 75 -25.97 -14.72 -26.56
CA LEU A 75 -24.76 -15.21 -27.23
C LEU A 75 -24.63 -14.60 -28.64
N ILE A 76 -23.40 -14.31 -29.05
CA ILE A 76 -23.03 -13.78 -30.36
C ILE A 76 -22.20 -14.85 -31.07
N SER A 77 -22.61 -15.18 -32.29
CA SER A 77 -21.96 -16.17 -33.15
C SER A 77 -20.64 -15.67 -33.74
N GLU A 78 -19.70 -16.59 -33.96
CA GLU A 78 -18.47 -16.41 -34.73
C GLU A 78 -18.66 -16.53 -36.26
N VAL A 79 -19.88 -16.77 -36.75
CA VAL A 79 -20.19 -16.88 -38.20
C VAL A 79 -21.21 -15.82 -38.65
N ASN A 80 -21.07 -15.38 -39.90
CA ASN A 80 -21.97 -14.40 -40.53
C ASN A 80 -23.29 -15.02 -40.99
N HIS A 81 -24.29 -14.18 -41.24
CA HIS A 81 -25.48 -14.59 -41.99
C HIS A 81 -25.13 -15.01 -43.42
N ASP A 82 -25.75 -16.09 -43.89
CA ASP A 82 -25.59 -16.62 -45.25
C ASP A 82 -26.34 -15.80 -46.33
N ASP A 83 -27.00 -14.70 -45.95
CA ASP A 83 -27.86 -13.90 -46.85
C ASP A 83 -27.13 -12.63 -47.37
N PRO A 84 -26.79 -12.55 -48.66
CA PRO A 84 -26.09 -11.41 -49.26
C PRO A 84 -26.89 -10.10 -49.23
N ALA A 85 -28.21 -10.14 -48.96
CA ALA A 85 -29.04 -8.93 -48.86
C ALA A 85 -28.90 -8.18 -47.53
N ASN A 86 -28.36 -8.82 -46.49
CA ASN A 86 -28.33 -8.28 -45.12
C ASN A 86 -26.99 -7.68 -44.69
N GLY A 87 -25.98 -7.70 -45.57
CA GLY A 87 -24.59 -7.34 -45.22
C GLY A 87 -23.98 -8.36 -44.24
N LEU A 88 -22.72 -8.16 -43.86
CA LEU A 88 -22.00 -8.94 -42.84
C LEU A 88 -22.64 -8.77 -41.43
N LYS A 89 -23.92 -9.13 -41.26
CA LYS A 89 -24.63 -9.10 -39.99
C LYS A 89 -24.45 -10.43 -39.28
N GLU A 90 -24.12 -10.34 -37.99
CA GLU A 90 -23.80 -11.47 -37.13
C GLU A 90 -25.08 -12.24 -36.75
N LYS A 91 -24.98 -13.56 -36.56
CA LYS A 91 -26.09 -14.35 -36.00
C LYS A 91 -26.14 -14.16 -34.48
N LEU A 92 -27.26 -13.61 -33.98
CA LEU A 92 -27.52 -13.45 -32.54
C LEU A 92 -28.40 -14.58 -32.02
N GLY A 93 -28.00 -15.16 -30.88
CA GLY A 93 -28.83 -16.13 -30.16
C GLY A 93 -30.07 -15.48 -29.54
N LYS A 94 -30.96 -16.32 -29.01
CA LYS A 94 -32.06 -15.83 -28.17
C LYS A 94 -31.53 -15.35 -26.81
N VAL A 95 -32.22 -14.37 -26.24
CA VAL A 95 -31.94 -13.89 -24.88
C VAL A 95 -32.29 -15.00 -23.88
N ALA A 96 -31.34 -15.38 -23.05
CA ALA A 96 -31.53 -16.30 -21.93
C ALA A 96 -31.37 -15.54 -20.60
N SER A 97 -32.07 -15.99 -19.57
CA SER A 97 -32.01 -15.40 -18.22
C SER A 97 -31.38 -16.39 -17.23
N LEU A 98 -30.68 -15.89 -16.22
CA LEU A 98 -30.12 -16.74 -15.17
C LEU A 98 -31.23 -17.53 -14.45
N GLU A 99 -31.08 -18.84 -14.37
CA GLU A 99 -32.02 -19.71 -13.66
C GLU A 99 -31.87 -19.55 -12.14
N LYS A 100 -32.99 -19.70 -11.42
CA LYS A 100 -33.02 -19.71 -9.94
C LYS A 100 -32.40 -18.48 -9.27
N TRP A 101 -32.29 -17.36 -9.98
CA TRP A 101 -31.88 -16.06 -9.42
C TRP A 101 -32.65 -15.70 -8.14
N LEU A 102 -33.93 -16.13 -8.07
CA LEU A 102 -34.91 -15.88 -7.00
C LEU A 102 -34.90 -16.92 -5.86
N THR A 103 -34.31 -18.10 -6.05
CA THR A 103 -34.43 -19.24 -5.11
C THR A 103 -33.10 -19.72 -4.54
N SER A 104 -31.95 -19.25 -5.04
CA SER A 104 -30.65 -19.59 -4.45
C SER A 104 -30.41 -18.77 -3.17
N SER A 105 -30.40 -19.41 -2.01
CA SER A 105 -29.91 -18.78 -0.78
C SER A 105 -28.41 -18.47 -0.93
N THR A 106 -28.06 -17.21 -1.17
CA THR A 106 -26.65 -16.80 -1.14
C THR A 106 -26.13 -16.84 0.29
N PRO A 107 -24.97 -17.44 0.57
CA PRO A 107 -24.30 -17.32 1.86
C PRO A 107 -24.15 -15.85 2.26
N LEU A 108 -24.27 -15.54 3.57
CA LEU A 108 -24.03 -14.20 4.13
C LEU A 108 -22.57 -13.73 4.07
N THR A 109 -21.69 -14.48 3.39
CA THR A 109 -20.24 -14.24 3.31
C THR A 109 -19.79 -14.06 1.87
N ALA A 110 -18.98 -13.02 1.61
CA ALA A 110 -17.73 -13.06 0.83
C ALA A 110 -17.53 -14.07 -0.32
N GLY A 111 -18.54 -14.49 -1.10
CA GLY A 111 -18.45 -15.73 -1.89
C GLY A 111 -18.88 -15.60 -3.36
N GLU A 112 -18.14 -16.27 -4.23
CA GLU A 112 -18.52 -16.51 -5.62
C GLU A 112 -19.79 -17.37 -5.68
N ALA A 113 -20.75 -16.98 -6.52
CA ALA A 113 -21.98 -17.72 -6.76
C ALA A 113 -22.04 -18.18 -8.22
N ALA A 114 -22.36 -19.46 -8.41
CA ALA A 114 -22.55 -20.07 -9.72
C ALA A 114 -24.04 -20.18 -10.04
N PHE A 115 -24.44 -19.71 -11.21
CA PHE A 115 -25.80 -19.77 -11.73
C PHE A 115 -25.84 -20.56 -13.03
N SER A 116 -26.85 -21.41 -13.17
CA SER A 116 -27.13 -22.09 -14.44
C SER A 116 -27.87 -21.17 -15.40
N ILE A 117 -27.61 -21.33 -16.69
CA ILE A 117 -28.33 -20.66 -17.77
C ILE A 117 -28.39 -21.61 -18.97
N ASN A 118 -29.50 -21.64 -19.70
CA ASN A 118 -29.68 -22.51 -20.85
C ASN A 118 -29.93 -21.66 -22.11
N PHE A 119 -29.19 -21.94 -23.17
CA PHE A 119 -29.31 -21.24 -24.44
C PHE A 119 -29.86 -22.18 -25.51
N GLU A 120 -30.92 -21.76 -26.19
CA GLU A 120 -31.32 -22.39 -27.46
C GLU A 120 -30.29 -22.02 -28.53
N TRP A 121 -29.56 -23.02 -29.04
CA TRP A 121 -28.50 -22.80 -30.01
C TRP A 121 -28.51 -23.87 -31.11
N ASN A 122 -28.64 -23.43 -32.35
CA ASN A 122 -28.67 -24.30 -33.52
C ASN A 122 -27.25 -24.46 -34.08
N GLU A 123 -26.96 -25.60 -34.70
CA GLU A 123 -25.63 -25.88 -35.25
C GLU A 123 -25.22 -24.92 -36.39
N ASP A 124 -26.20 -24.39 -37.14
CA ASP A 124 -25.98 -23.41 -38.22
C ASP A 124 -25.58 -22.01 -37.70
N MET A 125 -25.69 -21.77 -36.39
CA MET A 125 -25.18 -20.58 -35.73
C MET A 125 -23.70 -20.71 -35.33
N GLY A 126 -23.04 -21.84 -35.61
CA GLY A 126 -21.60 -22.01 -35.34
C GLY A 126 -21.24 -21.91 -33.85
N VAL A 127 -20.03 -21.45 -33.54
CA VAL A 127 -19.51 -21.34 -32.17
C VAL A 127 -19.85 -19.96 -31.58
N PRO A 128 -20.31 -19.86 -30.32
CA PRO A 128 -20.43 -18.57 -29.62
C PRO A 128 -19.06 -17.98 -29.30
N GLY A 129 -18.77 -16.77 -29.79
CA GLY A 129 -17.48 -16.10 -29.59
C GLY A 129 -17.54 -14.85 -28.72
N ALA A 130 -18.73 -14.32 -28.48
CA ALA A 130 -18.97 -13.25 -27.53
C ALA A 130 -20.36 -13.39 -26.90
N PHE A 131 -20.64 -12.60 -25.88
CA PHE A 131 -21.98 -12.45 -25.37
C PHE A 131 -22.26 -11.03 -24.88
N ILE A 132 -23.52 -10.62 -25.04
CA ILE A 132 -24.09 -9.43 -24.43
C ILE A 132 -24.66 -9.81 -23.07
N ILE A 133 -24.40 -9.00 -22.05
CA ILE A 133 -25.05 -9.11 -20.74
C ILE A 133 -25.81 -7.83 -20.39
N ARG A 134 -27.04 -8.02 -19.92
CA ARG A 134 -27.91 -6.93 -19.46
C ARG A 134 -28.38 -7.21 -18.04
N ASN A 135 -28.00 -6.31 -17.13
CA ASN A 135 -28.39 -6.37 -15.72
C ASN A 135 -29.62 -5.48 -15.48
N ASP A 136 -30.83 -6.07 -15.45
CA ASP A 136 -32.06 -5.35 -15.08
C ASP A 136 -32.28 -5.25 -13.57
N HIS A 137 -31.39 -5.87 -12.80
CA HIS A 137 -31.38 -5.73 -11.36
C HIS A 137 -30.94 -4.32 -10.97
N HIS A 138 -31.45 -3.82 -9.84
CA HIS A 138 -31.16 -2.46 -9.39
C HIS A 138 -29.77 -2.31 -8.75
N SER A 139 -29.17 -3.43 -8.31
CA SER A 139 -27.82 -3.52 -7.75
C SER A 139 -26.82 -4.02 -8.80
N GLN A 140 -25.58 -3.52 -8.72
CA GLN A 140 -24.46 -4.01 -9.52
C GLN A 140 -24.03 -5.43 -9.11
N LEU A 141 -23.33 -6.12 -10.01
CA LEU A 141 -22.70 -7.42 -9.76
C LEU A 141 -21.29 -7.43 -10.33
N TYR A 142 -20.42 -8.28 -9.82
CA TYR A 142 -19.11 -8.53 -10.42
C TYR A 142 -19.14 -9.86 -11.16
N LEU A 143 -19.04 -9.81 -12.50
CA LEU A 143 -19.06 -10.98 -13.35
C LEU A 143 -17.64 -11.55 -13.45
N LYS A 144 -17.43 -12.79 -13.02
CA LYS A 144 -16.12 -13.47 -13.14
C LYS A 144 -16.01 -14.21 -14.45
N THR A 145 -16.90 -15.16 -14.70
CA THR A 145 -16.83 -16.03 -15.88
C THR A 145 -18.19 -16.47 -16.39
N LEU A 146 -18.24 -16.86 -17.66
CA LEU A 146 -19.28 -17.70 -18.26
C LEU A 146 -18.58 -18.92 -18.87
N THR A 147 -19.09 -20.12 -18.58
CA THR A 147 -18.64 -21.36 -19.21
C THR A 147 -19.81 -22.02 -19.90
N LEU A 148 -19.68 -22.30 -21.19
CA LEU A 148 -20.63 -23.05 -22.00
C LEU A 148 -20.12 -24.47 -22.17
N GLU A 149 -20.95 -25.46 -21.84
CA GLU A 149 -20.69 -26.88 -22.04
C GLU A 149 -21.50 -27.40 -23.24
N ASP A 150 -20.98 -28.44 -23.89
CA ASP A 150 -21.64 -29.14 -25.00
C ASP A 150 -21.99 -28.24 -26.21
N VAL A 151 -21.16 -27.24 -26.53
CA VAL A 151 -21.33 -26.41 -27.75
C VAL A 151 -21.20 -27.32 -28.98
N PRO A 152 -22.19 -27.34 -29.90
CA PRO A 152 -22.17 -28.25 -31.04
C PRO A 152 -20.91 -28.09 -31.91
N GLY A 153 -20.25 -29.20 -32.22
CA GLY A 153 -19.05 -29.22 -33.05
C GLY A 153 -17.78 -28.64 -32.42
N HIS A 154 -17.83 -28.17 -31.16
CA HIS A 154 -16.70 -27.52 -30.49
C HIS A 154 -16.43 -28.03 -29.07
N GLY A 155 -17.46 -28.33 -28.27
CA GLY A 155 -17.31 -28.73 -26.87
C GLY A 155 -17.40 -27.54 -25.90
N ARG A 156 -16.42 -27.37 -25.01
CA ARG A 156 -16.45 -26.30 -23.98
C ARG A 156 -16.01 -24.95 -24.56
N VAL A 157 -16.71 -23.87 -24.20
CA VAL A 157 -16.28 -22.47 -24.46
C VAL A 157 -16.26 -21.69 -23.14
N HIS A 158 -15.15 -21.02 -22.87
CA HIS A 158 -14.94 -20.29 -21.62
C HIS A 158 -14.70 -18.80 -21.87
N PHE A 159 -15.35 -17.96 -21.07
CA PHE A 159 -15.27 -16.51 -21.12
C PHE A 159 -14.77 -15.98 -19.78
N ILE A 160 -13.63 -15.28 -19.80
CA ILE A 160 -13.10 -14.57 -18.63
C ILE A 160 -13.58 -13.13 -18.71
N CYS A 161 -14.28 -12.69 -17.67
CA CYS A 161 -14.97 -11.40 -17.65
C CYS A 161 -14.33 -10.43 -16.66
N ASN A 162 -14.17 -10.85 -15.40
CA ASN A 162 -13.61 -10.09 -14.28
C ASN A 162 -13.96 -8.59 -14.31
N SER A 163 -15.25 -8.26 -14.35
CA SER A 163 -15.70 -6.88 -14.50
C SER A 163 -17.02 -6.62 -13.78
N TRP A 164 -17.18 -5.38 -13.31
CA TRP A 164 -18.43 -4.91 -12.71
C TRP A 164 -19.49 -4.63 -13.78
N VAL A 165 -20.70 -5.18 -13.58
CA VAL A 165 -21.87 -4.96 -14.43
C VAL A 165 -22.94 -4.21 -13.63
N TYR A 166 -23.08 -2.91 -13.91
CA TYR A 166 -24.08 -2.04 -13.31
C TYR A 166 -25.47 -2.23 -13.93
N PRO A 167 -26.54 -1.74 -13.29
CA PRO A 167 -27.88 -1.75 -13.86
C PRO A 167 -27.89 -1.13 -15.26
N ALA A 168 -28.54 -1.78 -16.23
CA ALA A 168 -28.50 -1.42 -17.65
C ALA A 168 -28.85 0.05 -17.92
N ARG A 169 -29.75 0.64 -17.11
CA ARG A 169 -30.11 2.06 -17.15
C ARG A 169 -28.94 3.05 -16.92
N ARG A 170 -27.80 2.58 -16.43
CA ARG A 170 -26.57 3.38 -16.23
C ARG A 170 -25.71 3.44 -17.50
N TYR A 171 -25.89 2.50 -18.42
CA TYR A 171 -25.15 2.43 -19.66
C TYR A 171 -25.97 2.98 -20.83
N LYS A 172 -25.26 3.49 -21.85
CA LYS A 172 -25.86 3.87 -23.15
C LYS A 172 -25.72 2.76 -24.19
N TYR A 173 -25.10 1.66 -23.81
CA TYR A 173 -24.72 0.53 -24.64
C TYR A 173 -24.82 -0.74 -23.80
N ASP A 174 -24.93 -1.89 -24.45
CA ASP A 174 -24.90 -3.17 -23.76
C ASP A 174 -23.47 -3.65 -23.52
N ARG A 175 -23.24 -4.31 -22.39
CA ARG A 175 -21.92 -4.84 -22.04
C ARG A 175 -21.64 -6.10 -22.85
N VAL A 176 -20.47 -6.15 -23.48
CA VAL A 176 -20.02 -7.29 -24.28
C VAL A 176 -18.78 -7.91 -23.65
N PHE A 177 -18.72 -9.24 -23.69
CA PHE A 177 -17.57 -10.04 -23.27
C PHE A 177 -17.23 -11.04 -24.36
N PHE A 178 -15.94 -11.35 -24.50
CA PHE A 178 -15.42 -12.13 -25.62
C PHE A 178 -14.79 -13.44 -25.14
N SER A 179 -14.83 -14.46 -25.99
CA SER A 179 -14.02 -15.68 -25.85
C SER A 179 -12.57 -15.38 -26.22
N ASN A 180 -11.64 -16.32 -26.08
CA ASN A 180 -10.23 -16.07 -26.35
C ASN A 180 -9.86 -15.83 -27.83
N LYS A 181 -10.81 -15.92 -28.78
CA LYS A 181 -10.57 -15.79 -30.24
C LYS A 181 -11.30 -14.59 -30.84
N THR A 182 -10.77 -14.02 -31.93
CA THR A 182 -11.43 -12.94 -32.69
C THR A 182 -11.72 -13.36 -34.15
N PRO A 183 -12.85 -14.02 -34.43
CA PRO A 183 -13.32 -14.19 -35.80
C PRO A 183 -13.81 -12.87 -36.41
N GLU A 184 -13.76 -12.73 -37.73
CA GLU A 184 -14.18 -11.52 -38.47
C GLU A 184 -15.57 -10.99 -38.05
N PRO A 185 -16.59 -11.84 -37.78
CA PRO A 185 -17.90 -11.36 -37.34
C PRO A 185 -17.90 -10.61 -36.01
N LEU A 186 -16.90 -10.79 -35.14
CA LEU A 186 -16.80 -10.09 -33.85
C LEU A 186 -16.13 -8.71 -33.95
N ARG A 187 -15.58 -8.37 -35.12
CA ARG A 187 -14.79 -7.15 -35.33
C ARG A 187 -15.55 -5.88 -34.95
N LYS A 188 -16.82 -5.78 -35.32
CA LYS A 188 -17.66 -4.63 -34.98
C LYS A 188 -17.85 -4.48 -33.46
N TYR A 189 -18.04 -5.57 -32.74
CA TYR A 189 -18.16 -5.54 -31.27
C TYR A 189 -16.82 -5.15 -30.62
N ARG A 190 -15.70 -5.66 -31.14
CA ARG A 190 -14.35 -5.29 -30.70
C ARG A 190 -14.11 -3.78 -30.87
N GLU A 191 -14.38 -3.23 -32.04
CA GLU A 191 -14.23 -1.80 -32.32
C GLU A 191 -15.17 -0.93 -31.47
N GLN A 192 -16.44 -1.36 -31.31
CA GLN A 192 -17.43 -0.63 -30.51
C GLN A 192 -17.07 -0.61 -29.03
N GLU A 193 -16.52 -1.70 -28.46
CA GLU A 193 -16.05 -1.71 -27.07
C GLU A 193 -14.90 -0.71 -26.88
N LEU A 194 -13.93 -0.64 -27.80
CA LEU A 194 -12.87 0.37 -27.75
C LEU A 194 -13.42 1.81 -27.86
N ILE A 195 -14.46 2.06 -28.65
CA ILE A 195 -15.14 3.37 -28.68
C ILE A 195 -15.76 3.69 -27.31
N ASN A 196 -16.40 2.71 -26.66
CA ASN A 196 -17.00 2.90 -25.35
C ASN A 196 -15.94 3.19 -24.27
N LEU A 197 -14.83 2.46 -24.29
CA LEU A 197 -13.70 2.64 -23.36
C LEU A 197 -13.00 3.99 -23.55
N ARG A 198 -12.96 4.53 -24.78
CA ARG A 198 -12.40 5.87 -25.04
C ARG A 198 -13.30 7.01 -24.57
N GLY A 199 -14.61 6.78 -24.49
CA GLY A 199 -15.59 7.80 -24.13
C GLY A 199 -15.64 8.98 -25.12
N ASN A 200 -16.15 10.13 -24.66
CA ASN A 200 -16.37 11.31 -25.51
C ASN A 200 -15.72 12.60 -24.99
N ARG A 201 -14.86 12.50 -23.97
CA ARG A 201 -14.15 13.60 -23.28
C ARG A 201 -15.04 14.65 -22.60
N LYS A 202 -16.34 14.41 -22.44
CA LYS A 202 -17.30 15.39 -21.91
C LYS A 202 -17.85 14.97 -20.55
N GLY A 203 -18.03 15.96 -19.68
CA GLY A 203 -18.67 15.79 -18.38
C GLY A 203 -17.78 15.10 -17.34
N GLU A 204 -18.30 15.07 -16.12
CA GLU A 204 -17.71 14.39 -14.97
C GLU A 204 -18.01 12.90 -15.05
N LEU A 205 -16.96 12.08 -14.92
CA LEU A 205 -17.07 10.64 -14.96
C LEU A 205 -17.64 10.11 -13.64
N LYS A 206 -18.45 9.05 -13.75
CA LYS A 206 -19.22 8.47 -12.65
C LYS A 206 -18.69 7.08 -12.31
N GLU A 207 -19.05 6.63 -11.10
CA GLU A 207 -18.56 5.35 -10.56
C GLU A 207 -18.73 4.16 -11.51
N TRP A 208 -19.82 4.10 -12.27
CA TRP A 208 -20.11 3.01 -13.21
C TRP A 208 -19.43 3.13 -14.58
N ASP A 209 -18.78 4.26 -14.86
CA ASP A 209 -18.11 4.48 -16.13
C ASP A 209 -16.83 3.64 -16.23
N ARG A 210 -16.51 3.23 -17.46
CA ARG A 210 -15.29 2.48 -17.82
C ARG A 210 -14.45 3.28 -18.81
N VAL A 211 -14.51 4.60 -18.70
CA VAL A 211 -13.87 5.52 -19.64
C VAL A 211 -12.43 5.77 -19.21
N TYR A 212 -11.51 5.40 -20.08
CA TYR A 212 -10.08 5.71 -19.99
C TYR A 212 -9.82 6.93 -20.88
N ASP A 213 -9.29 8.00 -20.31
CA ASP A 213 -8.91 9.22 -21.04
C ASP A 213 -7.84 9.97 -20.24
N TYR A 214 -7.17 10.91 -20.90
CA TYR A 214 -6.04 11.65 -20.32
C TYR A 214 -6.45 13.00 -19.80
N ASP A 215 -5.74 13.46 -18.78
CA ASP A 215 -5.78 14.84 -18.30
C ASP A 215 -4.44 15.21 -17.63
N PHE A 216 -4.21 16.50 -17.41
CA PHE A 216 -3.01 17.03 -16.75
C PHE A 216 -3.10 16.85 -15.23
N TYR A 217 -1.98 16.99 -14.51
CA TYR A 217 -2.00 17.11 -13.06
C TYR A 217 -2.41 18.53 -12.66
N ASN A 218 -3.68 18.86 -12.90
CA ASN A 218 -4.34 20.10 -12.51
C ASN A 218 -5.31 19.92 -11.33
N ASP A 219 -5.27 18.77 -10.65
CA ASP A 219 -6.15 18.41 -9.53
C ASP A 219 -5.43 18.39 -8.16
N LEU A 220 -4.15 18.80 -8.13
CA LEU A 220 -3.32 18.81 -6.92
C LEU A 220 -3.51 20.07 -6.06
N GLY A 221 -3.82 21.21 -6.70
CA GLY A 221 -3.99 22.51 -6.05
C GLY A 221 -5.38 22.71 -5.44
N SER A 222 -5.51 23.66 -4.51
CA SER A 222 -6.79 24.11 -3.95
C SER A 222 -6.87 25.64 -3.87
N PRO A 223 -6.77 26.36 -5.01
CA PRO A 223 -6.70 27.82 -5.03
C PRO A 223 -7.95 28.50 -4.42
N ASP A 224 -9.10 27.82 -4.41
CA ASP A 224 -10.31 28.29 -3.70
C ASP A 224 -10.11 28.46 -2.18
N LYS A 225 -9.07 27.84 -1.59
CA LYS A 225 -8.70 28.00 -0.17
C LYS A 225 -7.73 29.16 0.09
N GLY A 226 -7.02 29.65 -0.93
CA GLY A 226 -5.96 30.64 -0.80
C GLY A 226 -4.80 30.41 -1.79
N GLU A 227 -3.97 31.43 -2.00
CA GLU A 227 -2.83 31.39 -2.92
C GLU A 227 -1.76 30.38 -2.46
N GLU A 228 -1.59 30.20 -1.16
CA GLU A 228 -0.70 29.22 -0.55
C GLU A 228 -1.07 27.77 -0.88
N HIS A 229 -2.33 27.54 -1.28
CA HIS A 229 -2.84 26.25 -1.72
C HIS A 229 -2.88 26.09 -3.24
N ALA A 230 -2.56 27.12 -4.02
CA ALA A 230 -2.40 27.02 -5.46
C ALA A 230 -1.15 26.20 -5.82
N ARG A 231 -1.23 25.40 -6.89
CA ARG A 231 -0.10 24.61 -7.41
C ARG A 231 -0.04 24.78 -8.94
N PRO A 232 1.16 24.75 -9.55
CA PRO A 232 1.26 24.76 -10.99
C PRO A 232 0.62 23.51 -11.59
N ILE A 233 0.03 23.66 -12.77
CA ILE A 233 -0.44 22.53 -13.57
C ILE A 233 0.79 21.83 -14.16
N LEU A 234 0.87 20.52 -13.98
CA LEU A 234 1.95 19.71 -14.54
C LEU A 234 1.43 18.94 -15.76
N GLY A 235 2.13 19.12 -16.87
CA GLY A 235 1.79 18.59 -18.19
C GLY A 235 1.22 19.67 -19.12
N GLY A 236 1.54 19.57 -20.41
CA GLY A 236 1.01 20.46 -21.45
C GLY A 236 1.75 21.79 -21.60
N SER A 237 2.91 21.95 -20.96
CA SER A 237 3.77 23.13 -21.11
C SER A 237 5.25 22.75 -21.10
N GLU A 238 6.10 23.53 -21.79
CA GLU A 238 7.56 23.35 -21.76
C GLU A 238 8.17 23.65 -20.38
N LYS A 239 7.53 24.54 -19.62
CA LYS A 239 7.98 24.89 -18.28
C LYS A 239 7.81 23.71 -17.32
N TYR A 240 6.64 23.08 -17.33
CA TYR A 240 6.26 21.97 -16.46
C TYR A 240 5.77 20.77 -17.29
N PRO A 241 6.64 20.09 -18.05
CA PRO A 241 6.26 18.89 -18.78
C PRO A 241 6.01 17.74 -17.80
N TYR A 242 5.05 16.87 -18.10
CA TYR A 242 4.72 15.75 -17.23
C TYR A 242 3.97 14.63 -17.94
N PRO A 243 4.09 13.35 -17.50
CA PRO A 243 3.17 12.29 -17.91
C PRO A 243 1.70 12.69 -17.65
N ARG A 244 0.78 12.21 -18.50
CA ARG A 244 -0.65 12.40 -18.26
C ARG A 244 -1.18 11.42 -17.22
N ARG A 245 -2.26 11.81 -16.54
CA ARG A 245 -3.01 10.96 -15.60
C ARG A 245 -4.39 10.59 -16.14
N GLY A 246 -5.09 9.70 -15.44
CA GLY A 246 -6.49 9.38 -15.73
C GLY A 246 -7.43 10.56 -15.53
N ARG A 247 -8.19 10.93 -16.56
CA ARG A 247 -9.20 11.99 -16.53
C ARG A 247 -10.30 11.67 -15.52
N THR A 248 -10.74 12.69 -14.78
CA THR A 248 -11.87 12.60 -13.83
C THR A 248 -13.02 13.53 -14.23
N GLY A 249 -12.71 14.69 -14.82
CA GLY A 249 -13.70 15.57 -15.42
C GLY A 249 -14.58 16.32 -14.41
N ARG A 250 -14.16 16.44 -13.14
CA ARG A 250 -14.84 17.29 -12.17
C ARG A 250 -14.79 18.74 -12.64
N LYS A 251 -15.66 19.56 -12.05
CA LYS A 251 -15.75 20.98 -12.42
C LYS A 251 -14.44 21.70 -12.10
N PRO A 252 -14.09 22.76 -12.83
CA PRO A 252 -13.00 23.65 -12.43
C PRO A 252 -13.25 24.31 -11.07
N THR A 253 -12.19 24.78 -10.43
CA THR A 253 -12.27 25.64 -9.24
C THR A 253 -12.84 27.01 -9.59
N LYS A 254 -13.32 27.76 -8.59
CA LYS A 254 -13.85 29.12 -8.82
C LYS A 254 -12.73 30.14 -9.03
N ALA A 255 -11.61 29.96 -8.33
CA ALA A 255 -10.46 30.84 -8.37
C ALA A 255 -9.60 30.66 -9.62
N ASP A 256 -9.49 29.44 -10.15
CA ASP A 256 -8.74 29.14 -11.38
C ASP A 256 -9.50 28.14 -12.29
N PRO A 257 -9.94 28.57 -13.49
CA PRO A 257 -10.67 27.70 -14.42
C PRO A 257 -9.81 26.58 -15.03
N ASN A 258 -8.48 26.63 -14.89
CA ASN A 258 -7.59 25.59 -15.38
C ASN A 258 -7.30 24.50 -14.32
N THR A 259 -7.59 24.78 -13.05
CA THR A 259 -7.45 23.83 -11.94
C THR A 259 -8.76 23.08 -11.72
N GLU A 260 -8.69 21.75 -11.66
CA GLU A 260 -9.84 20.88 -11.37
C GLU A 260 -10.21 20.95 -9.87
N SER A 261 -11.49 21.04 -9.56
CA SER A 261 -11.96 21.03 -8.17
C SER A 261 -11.65 19.71 -7.48
N ARG A 262 -11.44 19.79 -6.16
CA ARG A 262 -11.08 18.64 -5.33
C ARG A 262 -12.29 18.06 -4.61
N LEU A 263 -12.21 16.77 -4.30
CA LEU A 263 -13.17 16.14 -3.40
C LEU A 263 -12.97 16.64 -1.96
N PRO A 264 -14.01 16.60 -1.12
CA PRO A 264 -13.85 16.81 0.32
C PRO A 264 -12.74 15.94 0.90
N LEU A 265 -12.00 16.42 1.90
CA LEU A 265 -10.77 15.77 2.39
C LEU A 265 -10.96 14.30 2.82
N LEU A 266 -12.14 13.94 3.33
CA LEU A 266 -12.47 12.58 3.77
C LEU A 266 -13.09 11.71 2.68
N SER A 267 -13.38 12.27 1.50
CA SER A 267 -13.90 11.51 0.36
C SER A 267 -12.75 10.95 -0.46
N LEU A 268 -12.66 9.62 -0.52
CA LEU A 268 -11.67 8.87 -1.30
C LEU A 268 -12.28 8.28 -2.58
N ASP A 269 -13.47 8.74 -2.98
CA ASP A 269 -14.19 8.32 -4.18
C ASP A 269 -13.72 9.08 -5.43
N ILE A 270 -12.40 9.26 -5.58
CA ILE A 270 -11.83 9.81 -6.81
C ILE A 270 -12.05 8.82 -7.96
N TYR A 271 -12.56 9.32 -9.08
CA TYR A 271 -12.88 8.46 -10.22
C TYR A 271 -11.62 7.78 -10.76
N VAL A 272 -11.76 6.48 -10.98
CA VAL A 272 -10.99 5.67 -11.91
C VAL A 272 -11.98 4.80 -12.69
N PRO A 273 -11.64 4.31 -13.90
CA PRO A 273 -12.46 3.33 -14.61
C PRO A 273 -12.85 2.19 -13.66
N ARG A 274 -14.12 1.78 -13.68
CA ARG A 274 -14.68 0.98 -12.59
C ARG A 274 -13.90 -0.30 -12.25
N ASP A 275 -13.33 -0.94 -13.27
CA ASP A 275 -12.61 -2.21 -13.16
C ASP A 275 -11.15 -2.02 -12.65
N GLU A 276 -10.63 -0.79 -12.64
CA GLU A 276 -9.32 -0.43 -12.05
C GLU A 276 -9.40 -0.17 -10.55
N ARG A 277 -10.62 0.01 -10.01
CA ARG A 277 -10.82 0.32 -8.60
C ARG A 277 -10.51 -0.92 -7.76
N PHE A 278 -9.77 -0.73 -6.66
CA PHE A 278 -9.40 -1.79 -5.73
C PHE A 278 -10.58 -2.70 -5.36
N SER A 279 -10.26 -3.96 -5.09
CA SER A 279 -11.19 -4.85 -4.40
C SER A 279 -11.62 -4.24 -3.07
N TYR A 280 -12.84 -4.54 -2.59
CA TYR A 280 -13.35 -3.99 -1.32
C TYR A 280 -12.45 -4.37 -0.13
N LEU A 281 -11.79 -5.53 -0.20
CA LEU A 281 -10.76 -5.95 0.76
C LEU A 281 -9.63 -4.91 0.79
N LYS A 282 -8.90 -4.76 -0.33
CA LYS A 282 -7.81 -3.79 -0.45
C LYS A 282 -8.24 -2.35 -0.12
N PHE A 283 -9.45 -1.92 -0.51
CA PHE A 283 -9.93 -0.56 -0.24
C PHE A 283 -10.29 -0.32 1.24
N SER A 284 -10.88 -1.30 1.93
CA SER A 284 -11.15 -1.21 3.38
C SER A 284 -9.87 -1.10 4.19
N ASP A 285 -8.83 -1.82 3.76
CA ASP A 285 -7.52 -1.78 4.40
C ASP A 285 -6.83 -0.43 4.13
N PHE A 286 -6.84 0.04 2.88
CA PHE A 286 -6.38 1.38 2.54
C PHE A 286 -7.06 2.45 3.39
N LEU A 287 -8.40 2.40 3.51
CA LEU A 287 -9.18 3.34 4.30
C LEU A 287 -8.77 3.35 5.78
N ALA A 288 -8.59 2.17 6.40
CA ALA A 288 -8.23 2.09 7.81
C ALA A 288 -6.87 2.78 8.10
N TYR A 289 -5.87 2.52 7.26
CA TYR A 289 -4.54 3.11 7.44
C TYR A 289 -4.44 4.55 6.92
N ALA A 290 -5.12 4.89 5.82
CA ALA A 290 -5.22 6.27 5.33
C ALA A 290 -5.92 7.16 6.36
N LEU A 291 -6.93 6.63 7.07
CA LEU A 291 -7.58 7.31 8.19
C LEU A 291 -6.64 7.46 9.40
N LYS A 292 -5.82 6.45 9.71
CA LYS A 292 -4.73 6.55 10.72
C LYS A 292 -3.73 7.65 10.34
N ALA A 293 -3.28 7.70 9.09
CA ALA A 293 -2.38 8.73 8.58
C ALA A 293 -3.04 10.12 8.55
N LEU A 294 -4.29 10.24 8.12
CA LEU A 294 -5.08 11.49 8.16
C LEU A 294 -5.31 11.99 9.58
N LEU A 295 -5.56 11.10 10.55
CA LEU A 295 -5.64 11.45 11.97
C LEU A 295 -4.31 11.96 12.52
N GLN A 296 -3.18 11.40 12.06
CA GLN A 296 -1.85 11.91 12.38
C GLN A 296 -1.56 13.27 11.70
N ILE A 297 -2.08 13.51 10.49
CA ILE A 297 -2.02 14.82 9.81
C ILE A 297 -2.79 15.89 10.59
N LEU A 298 -3.92 15.53 11.20
CA LEU A 298 -4.76 16.42 12.01
C LEU A 298 -4.27 16.58 13.46
N LEU A 299 -3.44 15.65 13.94
CA LEU A 299 -2.87 15.67 15.28
C LEU A 299 -2.14 17.00 15.60
N PRO A 300 -1.27 17.58 14.74
CA PRO A 300 -0.64 18.88 14.98
C PRO A 300 -1.63 20.02 15.24
N GLU A 301 -2.71 20.08 14.47
CA GLU A 301 -3.74 21.11 14.62
C GLU A 301 -4.49 20.95 15.95
N ILE A 302 -4.66 19.72 16.42
CA ILE A 302 -5.31 19.37 17.68
C ILE A 302 -4.37 19.54 18.90
N THR A 303 -3.07 19.27 18.75
CA THR A 303 -2.07 19.39 19.82
C THR A 303 -1.55 20.80 20.00
N SER A 304 -1.52 21.63 18.94
CA SER A 304 -1.23 23.08 19.04
C SER A 304 -2.17 23.82 19.99
N LEU A 305 -3.36 23.24 20.24
CA LEU A 305 -4.35 23.73 21.19
C LEU A 305 -4.09 23.29 22.65
N CYS A 306 -3.10 22.43 22.93
CA CYS A 306 -2.94 21.76 24.23
C CYS A 306 -1.61 21.91 25.00
N ASP A 307 -0.41 22.11 24.42
CA ASP A 307 0.81 22.61 25.14
C ASP A 307 2.08 22.72 24.27
N LYS A 308 3.09 23.47 24.74
CA LYS A 308 4.26 24.03 23.99
C LYS A 308 5.52 23.13 23.78
N THR A 309 5.52 21.82 24.01
CA THR A 309 6.77 21.00 24.03
C THR A 309 6.74 19.63 23.34
N ILE A 310 5.83 19.32 22.42
CA ILE A 310 5.61 17.93 21.90
C ILE A 310 6.18 17.69 20.46
N ASP A 311 7.14 18.47 19.96
CA ASP A 311 7.59 18.35 18.54
C ASP A 311 9.04 17.86 18.33
N GLU A 312 9.77 17.46 19.38
CA GLU A 312 11.18 17.06 19.28
C GLU A 312 11.47 15.71 19.94
N PHE A 313 12.43 14.96 19.39
CA PHE A 313 13.09 13.88 20.11
C PHE A 313 14.30 14.45 20.86
N ASP A 314 14.46 14.11 22.14
CA ASP A 314 15.63 14.52 22.91
C ASP A 314 16.77 13.49 22.83
N THR A 315 16.46 12.21 22.57
CA THR A 315 17.43 11.12 22.47
C THR A 315 17.08 10.10 21.39
N PHE A 316 18.07 9.36 20.86
CA PHE A 316 17.81 8.24 19.95
C PHE A 316 16.97 7.13 20.59
N GLU A 317 17.07 6.98 21.91
CA GLU A 317 16.23 6.07 22.70
C GLU A 317 14.73 6.44 22.59
N ASP A 318 14.39 7.72 22.44
CA ASP A 318 13.00 8.14 22.24
C ASP A 318 12.43 7.67 20.90
N ILE A 319 13.31 7.52 19.89
CA ILE A 319 12.95 6.90 18.60
C ILE A 319 12.79 5.40 18.79
N PHE A 320 13.70 4.72 19.49
CA PHE A 320 13.57 3.28 19.76
C PHE A 320 12.30 2.92 20.54
N LYS A 321 11.86 3.77 21.47
CA LYS A 321 10.60 3.60 22.20
C LYS A 321 9.36 3.55 21.29
N LEU A 322 9.41 4.14 20.09
CA LEU A 322 8.33 3.96 19.11
C LEU A 322 8.12 2.47 18.81
N TYR A 323 9.21 1.70 18.75
CA TYR A 323 9.27 0.30 18.34
C TYR A 323 9.10 -0.71 19.49
N GLU A 324 9.47 -0.35 20.71
CA GLU A 324 9.51 -1.31 21.83
C GLU A 324 8.26 -1.32 22.73
N GLY A 325 7.35 -0.35 22.62
CA GLY A 325 6.16 -0.28 23.49
C GLY A 325 5.05 0.69 23.09
N GLY A 326 5.15 1.30 21.90
CA GLY A 326 4.25 2.36 21.45
C GLY A 326 4.47 3.69 22.20
N ILE A 327 4.04 4.80 21.60
CA ILE A 327 4.13 6.12 22.21
C ILE A 327 3.24 6.16 23.46
N LYS A 328 3.83 6.34 24.64
CA LYS A 328 3.08 6.88 25.77
C LYS A 328 2.75 8.32 25.42
N LEU A 329 1.54 8.59 24.93
CA LEU A 329 0.98 9.94 24.81
C LEU A 329 0.88 10.53 26.23
N GLN A 330 2.01 10.99 26.77
CA GLN A 330 2.05 11.64 28.07
C GLN A 330 1.45 13.04 27.90
N ASN A 331 0.46 13.33 28.74
CA ASN A 331 -0.19 14.63 28.94
C ASN A 331 -1.14 15.18 27.86
N VAL A 332 -1.58 14.40 26.86
CA VAL A 332 -2.84 14.75 26.20
C VAL A 332 -3.97 14.13 27.01
N THR A 333 -4.75 14.96 27.71
CA THR A 333 -5.90 14.46 28.49
C THR A 333 -6.85 13.77 27.51
N VAL A 334 -6.97 12.44 27.59
CA VAL A 334 -7.86 11.62 26.74
C VAL A 334 -9.30 12.15 26.76
N SER A 335 -9.70 12.82 27.84
CA SER A 335 -10.99 13.53 27.93
C SER A 335 -11.13 14.68 26.92
N LYS A 336 -10.09 15.46 26.63
CA LYS A 336 -10.13 16.58 25.68
C LYS A 336 -10.21 16.12 24.21
N LEU A 337 -9.61 14.98 23.90
CA LEU A 337 -9.72 14.34 22.57
C LEU A 337 -11.09 13.66 22.37
N ARG A 338 -11.65 13.08 23.43
CA ARG A 338 -12.95 12.39 23.42
C ARG A 338 -14.12 13.30 23.04
N ASP A 339 -14.02 14.60 23.34
CA ASP A 339 -15.08 15.58 23.02
C ASP A 339 -15.00 16.10 21.57
N ARG A 340 -13.90 15.82 20.85
CA ARG A 340 -13.62 16.39 19.51
C ARG A 340 -13.42 15.35 18.41
N ILE A 341 -13.15 14.10 18.78
CA ILE A 341 -12.91 12.99 17.86
C ILE A 341 -13.88 11.86 18.21
N PRO A 342 -14.64 11.31 17.23
CA PRO A 342 -15.47 10.12 17.43
C PRO A 342 -14.70 8.97 18.09
N TRP A 343 -15.37 8.25 19.00
CA TRP A 343 -14.76 7.20 19.83
C TRP A 343 -14.11 6.08 19.01
N GLU A 344 -14.65 5.82 17.83
CA GLU A 344 -14.20 4.83 16.86
C GLU A 344 -12.83 5.21 16.25
N LEU A 345 -12.59 6.50 15.99
CA LEU A 345 -11.31 7.04 15.50
C LEU A 345 -10.25 7.04 16.60
N LEU A 346 -10.66 7.39 17.82
CA LEU A 346 -9.78 7.38 18.98
C LEU A 346 -9.26 5.98 19.31
N ARG A 347 -10.08 4.94 19.05
CA ARG A 347 -9.72 3.53 19.24
C ARG A 347 -8.67 3.04 18.25
N GLU A 348 -8.69 3.50 17.00
CA GLU A 348 -7.66 3.15 16.01
C GLU A 348 -6.30 3.84 16.29
N LEU A 349 -6.33 5.02 16.91
CA LEU A 349 -5.14 5.72 17.42
C LEU A 349 -4.45 4.99 18.60
N VAL A 350 -5.21 4.19 19.36
CA VAL A 350 -4.76 3.50 20.59
C VAL A 350 -4.58 1.98 20.36
N ARG A 351 -4.97 1.46 19.19
CA ARG A 351 -4.79 0.04 18.85
C ARG A 351 -3.31 -0.26 18.58
N ASN A 352 -2.69 -0.94 19.54
CA ASN A 352 -1.56 -1.82 19.27
C ASN A 352 -2.12 -3.09 18.62
N ASP A 353 -1.86 -3.27 17.34
CA ASP A 353 -2.07 -4.48 16.54
C ASP A 353 -1.24 -5.68 17.01
N GLY A 354 -0.44 -5.52 18.08
CA GLY A 354 0.33 -6.61 18.70
C GLY A 354 1.57 -6.99 17.89
N GLU A 355 1.72 -6.48 16.68
CA GLU A 355 2.99 -6.38 15.97
C GLU A 355 3.68 -5.12 16.49
N GLY A 356 4.58 -5.28 17.47
CA GLY A 356 5.51 -4.18 17.76
C GLY A 356 6.24 -3.84 16.45
N LEU A 357 6.37 -2.54 16.15
CA LEU A 357 7.15 -2.10 15.00
C LEU A 357 8.54 -2.79 15.09
N LEU A 358 9.00 -3.40 14.00
CA LEU A 358 10.19 -4.26 13.99
C LEU A 358 11.42 -3.52 14.59
N LYS A 359 12.21 -4.22 15.41
CA LYS A 359 13.46 -3.69 15.96
C LYS A 359 14.50 -3.52 14.84
N TYR A 360 15.11 -2.34 14.77
CA TYR A 360 16.09 -1.99 13.74
C TYR A 360 17.54 -2.21 14.21
N PRO A 361 18.44 -2.66 13.32
CA PRO A 361 19.87 -2.56 13.54
C PRO A 361 20.37 -1.12 13.30
N LEU A 362 21.27 -0.65 14.17
CA LEU A 362 21.95 0.65 14.04
C LEU A 362 22.97 0.61 12.88
N PRO A 363 22.94 1.55 11.91
CA PRO A 363 23.75 1.44 10.71
C PRO A 363 25.14 2.11 10.78
N HIS A 364 26.16 1.34 10.44
CA HIS A 364 27.38 1.78 9.75
C HIS A 364 27.29 1.34 8.26
N GLU A 365 26.32 1.85 7.51
CA GLU A 365 25.90 1.29 6.19
C GLU A 365 25.78 2.31 5.02
N PHE A 366 26.10 3.57 5.28
CA PHE A 366 25.79 4.72 4.41
C PHE A 366 26.10 4.51 2.91
N ALA A 367 27.28 3.97 2.58
CA ALA A 367 27.66 3.72 1.19
C ALA A 367 27.02 2.45 0.60
N ARG A 368 26.82 1.40 1.40
CA ARG A 368 26.22 0.13 0.95
C ARG A 368 24.77 0.33 0.51
N GLU A 369 24.02 1.19 1.19
CA GLU A 369 22.64 1.50 0.82
C GLU A 369 22.51 2.15 -0.56
N MET A 370 23.58 2.75 -1.11
CA MET A 370 23.60 3.23 -2.50
C MET A 370 23.60 2.08 -3.53
N LEU A 371 23.90 0.85 -3.11
CA LEU A 371 23.91 -0.37 -3.93
C LEU A 371 22.77 -1.34 -3.60
N ALA A 372 22.33 -1.35 -2.34
CA ALA A 372 21.45 -2.38 -1.79
C ALA A 372 20.37 -1.83 -0.84
N GLY A 373 20.24 -0.51 -0.72
CA GLY A 373 19.22 0.15 0.09
C GLY A 373 17.94 0.42 -0.69
N VAL A 374 17.17 1.41 -0.26
CA VAL A 374 15.89 1.79 -0.87
C VAL A 374 16.03 2.57 -2.19
N ASN A 375 17.17 3.24 -2.41
CA ASN A 375 17.42 4.01 -3.64
C ASN A 375 18.71 3.56 -4.36
N PRO A 376 18.82 2.29 -4.77
CA PRO A 376 20.04 1.74 -5.32
C PRO A 376 20.22 2.08 -6.80
N VAL A 377 19.62 3.16 -7.32
CA VAL A 377 19.51 3.45 -8.76
C VAL A 377 20.19 4.74 -9.20
N ILE A 378 20.79 5.51 -8.28
CA ILE A 378 21.34 6.84 -8.60
C ILE A 378 22.87 6.84 -8.73
N ILE A 379 23.57 6.02 -7.94
CA ILE A 379 25.05 6.01 -7.92
C ILE A 379 25.62 5.84 -9.32
N SER A 380 26.63 6.64 -9.66
CA SER A 380 27.26 6.64 -10.98
C SER A 380 28.78 6.61 -10.86
N ARG A 381 29.46 6.23 -11.93
CA ARG A 381 30.92 6.25 -11.99
C ARG A 381 31.41 7.67 -12.20
N LEU A 382 32.35 8.11 -11.38
CA LEU A 382 33.02 9.39 -11.56
C LEU A 382 34.09 9.27 -12.66
N LYS A 383 33.87 9.98 -13.78
CA LYS A 383 34.76 9.93 -14.96
C LYS A 383 35.78 11.07 -15.02
N LYS A 384 35.52 12.17 -14.32
CA LYS A 384 36.35 13.39 -14.32
C LYS A 384 36.37 13.97 -12.91
N PHE A 385 37.51 14.53 -12.51
CA PHE A 385 37.69 15.18 -11.22
C PHE A 385 38.30 16.59 -11.40
N PRO A 386 37.82 17.61 -10.65
CA PRO A 386 36.66 17.56 -9.76
C PRO A 386 35.35 17.31 -10.53
N PRO A 387 34.27 16.84 -9.88
CA PRO A 387 32.96 16.70 -10.51
C PRO A 387 32.51 18.02 -11.17
N ALA A 388 32.03 17.93 -12.41
CA ALA A 388 31.53 19.07 -13.17
C ALA A 388 30.00 19.10 -13.16
N SER A 389 29.43 20.31 -13.20
CA SER A 389 27.98 20.52 -13.30
C SER A 389 27.53 20.65 -14.75
N TRP A 390 26.32 20.17 -15.05
CA TRP A 390 25.65 20.37 -16.35
C TRP A 390 24.71 21.58 -16.35
N LEU A 391 24.56 22.30 -15.23
CA LEU A 391 23.75 23.52 -15.17
C LEU A 391 24.30 24.61 -16.09
N ASP A 392 23.39 25.40 -16.65
CA ASP A 392 23.77 26.53 -17.51
C ASP A 392 24.63 27.53 -16.73
N ARG A 393 25.85 27.77 -17.23
CA ARG A 393 26.82 28.63 -16.58
C ARG A 393 26.43 30.11 -16.61
N GLU A 394 25.66 30.54 -17.61
CA GLU A 394 25.17 31.92 -17.69
C GLU A 394 24.04 32.15 -16.67
N GLU A 395 23.18 31.16 -16.46
CA GLU A 395 22.05 31.25 -15.52
C GLU A 395 22.47 31.01 -14.06
N TYR A 396 23.35 30.02 -13.83
CA TYR A 396 23.72 29.54 -12.50
C TYR A 396 25.18 29.80 -12.13
N GLY A 397 25.98 30.46 -12.96
CA GLY A 397 27.40 30.71 -12.68
C GLY A 397 28.26 29.44 -12.62
N ASN A 398 29.40 29.50 -11.93
CA ASN A 398 30.26 28.32 -11.77
C ASN A 398 29.68 27.36 -10.71
N GLN A 399 29.29 26.17 -11.16
CA GLN A 399 28.65 25.12 -10.36
C GLN A 399 29.54 23.87 -10.21
N ASN A 400 30.79 23.92 -10.67
CA ASN A 400 31.75 22.82 -10.52
C ASN A 400 32.09 22.61 -9.05
N SER A 401 32.35 21.35 -8.70
CA SER A 401 32.66 20.94 -7.33
C SER A 401 33.95 21.58 -6.82
N THR A 402 33.98 21.91 -5.53
CA THR A 402 35.17 22.43 -4.84
C THR A 402 35.99 21.36 -4.13
N ILE A 403 35.62 20.07 -4.24
CA ILE A 403 36.40 18.96 -3.67
C ILE A 403 37.77 18.91 -4.36
N SER A 404 38.85 19.02 -3.59
CA SER A 404 40.23 18.98 -4.09
C SER A 404 40.86 17.60 -3.95
N LYS A 405 41.95 17.34 -4.68
CA LYS A 405 42.67 16.05 -4.61
C LYS A 405 43.29 15.85 -3.23
N GLU A 406 43.90 16.91 -2.72
CA GLU A 406 44.58 16.95 -1.42
C GLU A 406 43.64 16.61 -0.26
N GLN A 407 42.33 16.90 -0.39
CA GLN A 407 41.34 16.60 0.65
C GLN A 407 40.98 15.11 0.74
N ILE A 408 41.17 14.34 -0.33
CA ILE A 408 40.68 12.95 -0.42
C ILE A 408 41.79 11.91 -0.53
N GLU A 409 42.94 12.24 -1.13
CA GLU A 409 44.00 11.26 -1.46
C GLU A 409 44.55 10.53 -0.22
N ASP A 410 44.64 11.19 0.93
CA ASP A 410 45.06 10.56 2.20
C ASP A 410 44.15 9.40 2.63
N ASN A 411 42.89 9.39 2.17
CA ASN A 411 41.88 8.38 2.50
C ASN A 411 41.62 7.40 1.35
N MET A 412 42.42 7.42 0.28
CA MET A 412 42.21 6.61 -0.93
C MET A 412 42.98 5.27 -0.97
N ASP A 413 43.32 4.74 0.21
CA ASP A 413 44.00 3.44 0.36
C ASP A 413 45.32 3.35 -0.46
N GLY A 414 46.02 4.50 -0.58
CA GLY A 414 47.29 4.63 -1.30
C GLY A 414 47.16 4.93 -2.81
N LEU A 415 45.95 5.05 -3.35
CA LEU A 415 45.71 5.45 -4.74
C LEU A 415 45.65 6.97 -4.87
N THR A 416 46.20 7.50 -5.97
CA THR A 416 45.90 8.87 -6.41
C THR A 416 44.52 8.96 -7.06
N VAL A 417 43.96 10.17 -7.17
CA VAL A 417 42.67 10.37 -7.85
C VAL A 417 42.71 9.89 -9.31
N ASP A 418 43.80 10.14 -10.01
CA ASP A 418 43.93 9.80 -11.42
C ASP A 418 44.02 8.27 -11.62
N GLU A 419 44.76 7.56 -10.75
CA GLU A 419 44.82 6.09 -10.75
C GLU A 419 43.46 5.47 -10.43
N ALA A 420 42.73 6.01 -9.45
CA ALA A 420 41.41 5.51 -9.09
C ALA A 420 40.37 5.72 -10.22
N ILE A 421 40.44 6.83 -10.96
CA ILE A 421 39.59 7.05 -12.15
C ILE A 421 39.98 6.08 -13.26
N GLN A 422 41.26 5.94 -13.58
CA GLN A 422 41.75 5.05 -14.65
C GLN A 422 41.41 3.58 -14.38
N SER A 423 41.47 3.16 -13.11
CA SER A 423 41.09 1.83 -12.66
C SER A 423 39.57 1.64 -12.46
N ASN A 424 38.75 2.66 -12.74
CA ASN A 424 37.29 2.66 -12.58
C ASN A 424 36.80 2.43 -11.14
N ARG A 425 37.53 2.95 -10.15
CA ARG A 425 37.24 2.81 -8.73
C ARG A 425 36.57 4.01 -8.09
N MET A 426 36.44 5.12 -8.81
CA MET A 426 35.78 6.33 -8.30
C MET A 426 34.29 6.36 -8.68
N PHE A 427 33.44 6.56 -7.68
CA PHE A 427 31.99 6.66 -7.82
C PHE A 427 31.47 7.93 -7.15
N ILE A 428 30.26 8.33 -7.53
CA ILE A 428 29.60 9.53 -7.03
C ILE A 428 28.10 9.32 -6.85
N LEU A 429 27.57 9.78 -5.73
CA LEU A 429 26.15 10.08 -5.55
C LEU A 429 25.99 11.60 -5.69
N ASP A 430 25.40 12.04 -6.81
CA ASP A 430 25.30 13.46 -7.16
C ASP A 430 23.83 13.91 -7.19
N HIS A 431 23.45 14.69 -6.18
CA HIS A 431 22.14 15.35 -6.10
C HIS A 431 22.22 16.85 -6.40
N HIS A 432 23.41 17.35 -6.77
CA HIS A 432 23.66 18.77 -6.84
C HIS A 432 22.84 19.46 -7.92
N ASP A 433 22.99 19.01 -9.17
CA ASP A 433 22.40 19.71 -10.30
C ASP A 433 20.88 19.56 -10.35
N SER A 434 20.36 18.44 -9.83
CA SER A 434 18.92 18.20 -9.69
C SER A 434 18.26 19.18 -8.71
N LEU A 435 18.97 19.61 -7.67
CA LEU A 435 18.40 20.37 -6.55
C LEU A 435 18.77 21.85 -6.54
N MET A 436 19.95 22.21 -7.04
CA MET A 436 20.45 23.60 -7.01
C MET A 436 19.44 24.63 -7.57
N PRO A 437 18.73 24.38 -8.70
CA PRO A 437 17.74 25.32 -9.23
C PRO A 437 16.54 25.60 -8.30
N TYR A 438 16.25 24.69 -7.37
CA TYR A 438 15.14 24.81 -6.42
C TYR A 438 15.59 25.23 -5.02
N LEU A 439 16.88 25.16 -4.73
CA LEU A 439 17.40 25.18 -3.37
C LEU A 439 17.09 26.49 -2.63
N ARG A 440 17.16 27.64 -3.32
CA ARG A 440 16.78 28.94 -2.73
C ARG A 440 15.31 28.98 -2.30
N ARG A 441 14.42 28.44 -3.13
CA ARG A 441 12.97 28.38 -2.86
C ARG A 441 12.69 27.42 -1.72
N ILE A 442 13.29 26.24 -1.74
CA ILE A 442 13.15 25.23 -0.68
C ILE A 442 13.63 25.78 0.65
N ASN A 443 14.79 26.43 0.71
CA ASN A 443 15.34 27.00 1.93
C ASN A 443 14.56 28.21 2.47
N SER A 444 13.62 28.78 1.70
CA SER A 444 12.66 29.78 2.19
C SER A 444 11.51 29.20 3.01
N THR A 445 11.34 27.87 3.01
CA THR A 445 10.38 27.18 3.88
C THR A 445 11.00 26.93 5.27
N GLU A 446 10.33 26.14 6.10
CA GLU A 446 10.88 25.65 7.38
C GLU A 446 12.08 24.69 7.17
N THR A 447 12.25 24.15 5.97
CA THR A 447 13.40 23.32 5.60
C THR A 447 14.68 24.14 5.45
N LYS A 448 15.81 23.55 5.82
CA LYS A 448 17.16 24.06 5.54
C LYS A 448 18.00 22.89 5.02
N THR A 449 18.33 22.90 3.73
CA THR A 449 19.03 21.80 3.05
C THR A 449 20.11 22.35 2.11
N TYR A 450 20.90 21.44 1.57
CA TYR A 450 21.98 21.69 0.62
C TYR A 450 21.74 20.89 -0.66
N ALA A 451 22.43 21.26 -1.74
CA ALA A 451 22.62 20.36 -2.88
C ALA A 451 23.89 19.54 -2.59
N THR A 452 23.77 18.22 -2.46
CA THR A 452 24.88 17.39 -2.01
C THR A 452 25.59 16.61 -3.12
N ARG A 453 26.91 16.47 -3.02
CA ARG A 453 27.70 15.47 -3.76
C ARG A 453 28.47 14.58 -2.80
N THR A 454 28.50 13.28 -3.04
CA THR A 454 29.28 12.32 -2.24
C THR A 454 30.23 11.55 -3.13
N ILE A 455 31.54 11.59 -2.84
CA ILE A 455 32.56 10.83 -3.57
C ILE A 455 32.84 9.52 -2.82
N LEU A 456 32.91 8.42 -3.57
CA LEU A 456 33.16 7.09 -3.03
C LEU A 456 34.29 6.38 -3.77
N LEU A 457 35.07 5.59 -3.03
CA LEU A 457 36.08 4.68 -3.56
C LEU A 457 35.58 3.24 -3.47
N LEU A 458 35.73 2.48 -4.56
CA LEU A 458 35.61 1.03 -4.55
C LEU A 458 36.90 0.40 -4.04
N GLN A 459 36.79 -0.28 -2.92
CA GLN A 459 37.91 -0.95 -2.24
C GLN A 459 38.21 -2.30 -2.90
N ASP A 460 39.39 -2.86 -2.60
CA ASP A 460 39.81 -4.19 -3.09
C ASP A 460 38.87 -5.31 -2.66
N ASP A 461 38.17 -5.11 -1.54
CA ASP A 461 37.26 -6.09 -0.98
C ASP A 461 35.83 -6.01 -1.55
N GLY A 462 35.61 -5.14 -2.55
CA GLY A 462 34.35 -4.97 -3.26
C GLY A 462 33.37 -3.99 -2.61
N THR A 463 33.69 -3.41 -1.45
CA THR A 463 32.83 -2.45 -0.75
C THR A 463 33.12 -1.00 -1.15
N LEU A 464 32.17 -0.10 -0.87
CA LEU A 464 32.31 1.33 -1.13
C LEU A 464 32.69 2.10 0.14
N LYS A 465 33.74 2.91 0.05
CA LYS A 465 34.20 3.81 1.12
C LYS A 465 33.89 5.27 0.75
N PRO A 466 33.11 6.02 1.56
CA PRO A 466 32.90 7.45 1.30
C PRO A 466 34.19 8.23 1.59
N LEU A 467 34.57 9.13 0.68
CA LEU A 467 35.79 9.94 0.77
C LEU A 467 35.51 11.40 1.15
N ALA A 468 34.44 11.97 0.61
CA ALA A 468 34.06 13.36 0.89
C ALA A 468 32.58 13.60 0.60
N ILE A 469 32.00 14.57 1.30
CA ILE A 469 30.67 15.13 1.05
C ILE A 469 30.83 16.63 0.81
N GLU A 470 30.32 17.12 -0.32
CA GLU A 470 30.18 18.54 -0.62
C GLU A 470 28.75 18.98 -0.31
N LEU A 471 28.61 20.02 0.52
CA LEU A 471 27.34 20.68 0.80
C LEU A 471 27.34 22.06 0.12
N SER A 472 26.51 22.21 -0.91
CA SER A 472 26.47 23.41 -1.75
C SER A 472 25.21 24.22 -1.50
N LEU A 473 25.34 25.55 -1.43
CA LEU A 473 24.24 26.51 -1.40
C LEU A 473 24.29 27.45 -2.62
N PRO A 474 23.15 28.01 -3.06
CA PRO A 474 23.16 29.08 -4.04
C PRO A 474 23.85 30.31 -3.45
N HIS A 475 24.62 31.04 -4.26
CA HIS A 475 25.33 32.22 -3.77
C HIS A 475 24.36 33.28 -3.21
N PRO A 476 24.65 33.94 -2.06
CA PRO A 476 23.71 34.88 -1.43
C PRO A 476 23.26 36.04 -2.33
N GLN A 477 24.12 36.48 -3.26
CA GLN A 477 23.84 37.58 -4.20
C GLN A 477 22.97 37.20 -5.41
N GLY A 478 22.70 35.90 -5.62
CA GLY A 478 21.90 35.41 -6.73
C GLY A 478 22.49 34.16 -7.37
N ASP A 479 21.66 33.39 -8.08
CA ASP A 479 22.04 32.05 -8.59
C ASP A 479 23.13 32.14 -9.68
N HIS A 480 23.14 33.19 -10.50
CA HIS A 480 24.16 33.46 -11.53
C HIS A 480 25.60 33.64 -11.01
N HIS A 481 25.79 33.78 -9.70
CA HIS A 481 27.11 33.88 -9.09
C HIS A 481 27.75 32.52 -8.75
N GLY A 482 27.08 31.39 -9.00
CA GLY A 482 27.61 30.06 -8.69
C GLY A 482 27.14 29.50 -7.35
N ALA A 483 27.77 28.40 -6.94
CA ALA A 483 27.56 27.79 -5.64
C ALA A 483 28.57 28.29 -4.59
N VAL A 484 28.13 28.33 -3.33
CA VAL A 484 29.02 28.40 -2.17
C VAL A 484 29.02 27.02 -1.52
N SER A 485 30.16 26.34 -1.62
CA SER A 485 30.29 24.94 -1.21
C SER A 485 31.22 24.79 0.00
N LYS A 486 30.90 23.85 0.87
CA LYS A 486 31.79 23.34 1.93
C LYS A 486 32.00 21.85 1.75
N VAL A 487 33.24 21.41 1.91
CA VAL A 487 33.65 20.00 1.79
C VAL A 487 33.92 19.43 3.17
N PHE A 488 33.37 18.26 3.42
CA PHE A 488 33.51 17.50 4.67
C PHE A 488 34.11 16.14 4.35
N THR A 489 35.09 15.72 5.15
CA THR A 489 35.78 14.44 5.02
C THR A 489 35.48 13.54 6.21
N PRO A 490 35.62 12.20 6.07
CA PRO A 490 35.41 11.26 7.16
C PRO A 490 36.22 11.58 8.42
N ALA A 491 35.56 11.55 9.56
CA ALA A 491 36.16 11.59 10.90
C ALA A 491 35.35 10.69 11.85
N GLU A 492 36.04 10.03 12.78
CA GLU A 492 35.41 9.06 13.70
C GLU A 492 35.22 9.61 15.12
N HIS A 493 35.95 10.65 15.49
CA HIS A 493 36.04 11.14 16.86
C HIS A 493 35.88 12.66 16.93
N GLY A 494 35.60 13.15 18.14
CA GLY A 494 35.47 14.58 18.40
C GLY A 494 34.29 15.21 17.66
N ILE A 495 34.32 16.53 17.61
CA ILE A 495 33.30 17.32 16.93
C ILE A 495 33.32 17.10 15.42
N GLU A 496 34.48 16.83 14.84
CA GLU A 496 34.66 16.51 13.43
C GLU A 496 33.87 15.25 13.06
N GLY A 497 33.86 14.24 13.93
CA GLY A 497 33.02 13.05 13.76
C GLY A 497 31.53 13.39 13.75
N SER A 498 31.08 14.26 14.65
CA SER A 498 29.68 14.73 14.68
C SER A 498 29.29 15.55 13.45
N VAL A 499 30.19 16.42 12.98
CA VAL A 499 30.04 17.17 11.72
C VAL A 499 29.93 16.22 10.52
N TRP A 500 30.75 15.17 10.47
CA TRP A 500 30.68 14.15 9.43
C TRP A 500 29.34 13.38 9.45
N GLN A 501 28.81 13.04 10.63
CA GLN A 501 27.48 12.44 10.74
C GLN A 501 26.38 13.37 10.22
N LEU A 502 26.44 14.66 10.54
CA LEU A 502 25.50 15.64 10.00
C LEU A 502 25.61 15.77 8.47
N ALA A 503 26.83 15.78 7.92
CA ALA A 503 27.04 15.82 6.47
C ALA A 503 26.35 14.64 5.76
N LYS A 504 26.49 13.42 6.31
CA LYS A 504 25.77 12.23 5.80
C LYS A 504 24.25 12.37 5.93
N ALA A 505 23.75 12.97 7.02
CA ALA A 505 22.32 13.22 7.18
C ALA A 505 21.75 14.12 6.08
N TYR A 506 22.47 15.19 5.69
CA TYR A 506 22.03 16.04 4.57
C TYR A 506 22.00 15.29 3.24
N VAL A 507 22.97 14.40 3.00
CA VAL A 507 22.95 13.51 1.82
C VAL A 507 21.73 12.59 1.87
N ALA A 508 21.44 11.99 3.02
CA ALA A 508 20.29 11.11 3.18
C ALA A 508 18.95 11.85 3.02
N VAL A 509 18.86 13.13 3.43
CA VAL A 509 17.70 14.00 3.17
C VAL A 509 17.50 14.24 1.68
N ASN A 510 18.57 14.62 0.97
CA ASN A 510 18.54 14.79 -0.48
C ASN A 510 18.10 13.49 -1.17
N ASP A 511 18.74 12.38 -0.82
CA ASP A 511 18.48 11.08 -1.41
C ASP A 511 17.07 10.57 -1.10
N THR A 512 16.52 10.84 0.08
CA THR A 512 15.14 10.47 0.43
C THR A 512 14.12 11.27 -0.39
N GLY A 513 14.30 12.57 -0.57
CA GLY A 513 13.41 13.37 -1.41
C GLY A 513 13.50 12.98 -2.89
N VAL A 514 14.71 12.74 -3.40
CA VAL A 514 14.94 12.27 -4.78
C VAL A 514 14.36 10.87 -4.99
N HIS A 515 14.57 9.96 -4.06
CA HIS A 515 13.99 8.63 -4.06
C HIS A 515 12.46 8.68 -4.18
N GLN A 516 11.79 9.38 -3.28
CA GLN A 516 10.32 9.42 -3.23
C GLN A 516 9.72 10.08 -4.48
N LEU A 517 10.26 11.21 -4.91
CA LEU A 517 9.66 12.01 -5.98
C LEU A 517 10.04 11.58 -7.39
N ILE A 518 11.29 11.13 -7.57
CA ILE A 518 11.87 10.92 -8.89
C ILE A 518 11.98 9.42 -9.16
N SER A 519 12.79 8.71 -8.36
CA SER A 519 12.99 7.26 -8.56
C SER A 519 11.67 6.50 -8.42
N HIS A 520 10.91 6.75 -7.36
CA HIS A 520 9.67 6.05 -7.06
C HIS A 520 8.48 6.65 -7.81
N TRP A 521 7.99 7.84 -7.41
CA TRP A 521 6.78 8.41 -7.99
C TRP A 521 6.87 8.66 -9.50
N LEU A 522 7.87 9.42 -9.96
CA LEU A 522 7.95 9.80 -11.38
C LEU A 522 8.26 8.60 -12.28
N HIS A 523 9.34 7.87 -12.00
CA HIS A 523 9.82 6.82 -12.90
C HIS A 523 9.00 5.52 -12.86
N THR A 524 8.11 5.34 -11.87
CA THR A 524 7.19 4.19 -11.82
C THR A 524 5.73 4.63 -11.91
N HIS A 525 5.13 5.13 -10.83
CA HIS A 525 3.72 5.49 -10.75
C HIS A 525 3.26 6.40 -11.90
N ALA A 526 3.86 7.58 -12.05
CA ALA A 526 3.43 8.58 -13.03
C ALA A 526 3.82 8.18 -14.47
N ALA A 527 4.99 7.58 -14.66
CA ALA A 527 5.44 7.15 -15.98
C ALA A 527 4.63 5.97 -16.54
N ILE A 528 4.12 5.06 -15.68
CA ILE A 528 3.35 3.90 -16.14
C ILE A 528 1.88 4.20 -16.44
N GLU A 529 1.24 5.13 -15.72
CA GLU A 529 -0.20 5.43 -15.89
C GLU A 529 -0.62 5.71 -17.35
N PRO A 530 0.16 6.47 -18.17
CA PRO A 530 -0.15 6.66 -19.60
C PRO A 530 -0.25 5.38 -20.42
N PHE A 531 0.57 4.37 -20.13
CA PHE A 531 0.56 3.07 -20.82
C PHE A 531 -0.70 2.28 -20.49
N ILE A 532 -1.19 2.36 -19.25
CA ILE A 532 -2.44 1.73 -18.80
C ILE A 532 -3.63 2.32 -19.57
N ILE A 533 -3.66 3.66 -19.62
CA ILE A 533 -4.73 4.41 -20.30
C ILE A 533 -4.73 4.06 -21.80
N ALA A 534 -3.56 4.09 -22.46
CA ALA A 534 -3.45 3.76 -23.89
C ALA A 534 -3.85 2.32 -24.19
N THR A 535 -3.40 1.37 -23.36
CA THR A 535 -3.66 -0.06 -23.54
C THR A 535 -5.16 -0.35 -23.54
N ASN A 536 -5.90 0.23 -22.58
CA ASN A 536 -7.35 0.06 -22.51
C ASN A 536 -8.12 0.85 -23.59
N ARG A 537 -7.52 1.88 -24.19
CA ARG A 537 -8.15 2.72 -25.22
C ARG A 537 -7.94 2.22 -26.64
N GLN A 538 -6.82 1.54 -26.90
CA GLN A 538 -6.39 1.18 -28.25
C GLN A 538 -6.24 -0.32 -28.48
N LEU A 539 -5.96 -1.11 -27.44
CA LEU A 539 -5.82 -2.55 -27.57
C LEU A 539 -7.06 -3.25 -27.00
N SER A 540 -7.75 -4.01 -27.85
CA SER A 540 -8.84 -4.86 -27.39
C SER A 540 -8.39 -5.84 -26.30
N VAL A 541 -9.29 -6.25 -25.41
CA VAL A 541 -9.02 -7.34 -24.43
C VAL A 541 -8.58 -8.65 -25.09
N LEU A 542 -8.85 -8.80 -26.39
CA LEU A 542 -8.43 -9.94 -27.22
C LEU A 542 -7.02 -9.80 -27.77
N HIS A 543 -6.49 -8.57 -27.84
CA HIS A 543 -5.19 -8.28 -28.42
C HIS A 543 -4.08 -8.94 -27.58
N PRO A 544 -3.10 -9.63 -28.19
CA PRO A 544 -2.07 -10.35 -27.45
C PRO A 544 -1.27 -9.42 -26.53
N ILE A 545 -0.91 -8.23 -26.99
CA ILE A 545 -0.19 -7.25 -26.17
C ILE A 545 -1.04 -6.71 -25.00
N HIS A 546 -2.38 -6.64 -25.13
CA HIS A 546 -3.25 -6.35 -23.99
C HIS A 546 -3.15 -7.47 -22.95
N LYS A 547 -3.26 -8.73 -23.38
CA LYS A 547 -3.15 -9.90 -22.48
C LYS A 547 -1.78 -9.99 -21.81
N LEU A 548 -0.71 -9.61 -22.51
CA LEU A 548 0.65 -9.57 -21.97
C LEU A 548 0.78 -8.52 -20.87
N LEU A 549 0.30 -7.29 -21.11
CA LEU A 549 0.55 -6.15 -20.23
C LEU A 549 -0.46 -5.98 -19.10
N GLN A 550 -1.71 -6.45 -19.26
CA GLN A 550 -2.79 -6.23 -18.29
C GLN A 550 -2.45 -6.63 -16.84
N PRO A 551 -1.77 -7.76 -16.54
CA PRO A 551 -1.38 -8.10 -15.17
C PRO A 551 -0.48 -7.06 -14.53
N HIS A 552 0.31 -6.36 -15.33
CA HIS A 552 1.31 -5.39 -14.90
C HIS A 552 0.73 -3.99 -14.65
N PHE A 553 -0.57 -3.81 -14.87
CA PHE A 553 -1.26 -2.54 -14.65
C PHE A 553 -2.22 -2.55 -13.47
N ARG A 554 -2.43 -3.73 -12.87
CA ARG A 554 -3.35 -3.93 -11.76
C ARG A 554 -3.15 -2.87 -10.69
N ASP A 555 -4.26 -2.30 -10.22
CA ASP A 555 -4.35 -1.38 -9.07
C ASP A 555 -3.60 -0.03 -9.24
N THR A 556 -2.80 0.15 -10.30
CA THR A 556 -1.90 1.31 -10.46
C THR A 556 -2.67 2.62 -10.66
N MET A 557 -3.72 2.65 -11.49
CA MET A 557 -4.54 3.85 -11.69
C MET A 557 -5.24 4.27 -10.39
N ASN A 558 -5.70 3.30 -9.59
CA ASN A 558 -6.41 3.58 -8.35
C ASN A 558 -5.47 4.10 -7.26
N ILE A 559 -4.29 3.50 -7.07
CA ILE A 559 -3.31 4.05 -6.11
C ILE A 559 -2.83 5.45 -6.53
N ASN A 560 -2.65 5.70 -7.83
CA ASN A 560 -2.27 7.03 -8.32
C ASN A 560 -3.36 8.06 -8.07
N ALA A 561 -4.63 7.72 -8.32
CA ALA A 561 -5.74 8.63 -8.04
C ALA A 561 -5.84 8.95 -6.54
N LEU A 562 -5.69 7.95 -5.68
CA LEU A 562 -5.65 8.15 -4.24
C LEU A 562 -4.46 9.01 -3.80
N ALA A 563 -3.27 8.79 -4.38
CA ALA A 563 -2.10 9.62 -4.13
C ALA A 563 -2.35 11.09 -4.49
N ARG A 564 -2.98 11.37 -5.64
CA ARG A 564 -3.40 12.74 -6.02
C ARG A 564 -4.40 13.35 -5.03
N GLN A 565 -5.18 12.54 -4.31
CA GLN A 565 -6.17 13.02 -3.36
C GLN A 565 -5.62 13.25 -1.94
N ILE A 566 -4.66 12.45 -1.46
CA ILE A 566 -4.21 12.55 -0.05
C ILE A 566 -2.69 12.67 0.15
N LEU A 567 -1.88 12.28 -0.84
CA LEU A 567 -0.43 12.17 -0.68
C LEU A 567 0.29 13.37 -1.29
N ILE A 568 0.15 13.56 -2.61
CA ILE A 568 0.96 14.50 -3.40
C ILE A 568 0.27 15.84 -3.69
N ASN A 569 -0.92 16.04 -3.13
CA ASN A 569 -1.66 17.28 -3.26
C ASN A 569 -1.11 18.40 -2.37
N SER A 570 -1.58 19.63 -2.62
CA SER A 570 -1.34 20.76 -1.72
C SER A 570 -1.71 20.43 -0.28
N GLY A 571 -0.74 20.55 0.63
CA GLY A 571 -0.88 20.25 2.05
C GLY A 571 -1.06 18.76 2.39
N GLY A 572 -0.89 17.87 1.41
CA GLY A 572 -0.94 16.41 1.57
C GLY A 572 0.26 15.86 2.35
N ALA A 573 0.27 14.55 2.59
CA ALA A 573 1.28 13.92 3.41
C ALA A 573 2.71 14.15 2.89
N LEU A 574 2.94 14.03 1.57
CA LEU A 574 4.27 14.19 0.99
C LEU A 574 4.82 15.60 1.21
N GLU A 575 4.03 16.65 0.93
CA GLU A 575 4.49 18.04 1.12
C GLU A 575 4.83 18.36 2.59
N ARG A 576 4.30 17.59 3.55
CA ARG A 576 4.56 17.76 4.98
C ARG A 576 5.76 16.95 5.48
N THR A 577 6.15 15.89 4.76
CA THR A 577 7.13 14.90 5.24
C THR A 577 8.41 14.84 4.42
N VAL A 578 8.53 15.54 3.28
CA VAL A 578 9.80 15.64 2.55
C VAL A 578 10.27 17.08 2.38
N PHE A 579 11.60 17.24 2.31
CA PHE A 579 12.27 18.54 2.31
C PHE A 579 11.83 19.53 1.21
N PRO A 580 11.40 19.14 -0.02
CA PRO A 580 10.99 20.14 -1.02
C PRO A 580 9.66 20.83 -0.68
N ALA A 581 8.91 20.30 0.29
CA ALA A 581 7.63 20.82 0.75
C ALA A 581 6.67 21.09 -0.43
N LYS A 582 6.14 22.31 -0.55
CA LYS A 582 5.21 22.73 -1.62
C LYS A 582 5.81 22.72 -3.04
N TYR A 583 7.12 22.56 -3.19
CA TYR A 583 7.80 22.50 -4.49
C TYR A 583 8.04 21.06 -4.98
N SER A 584 7.64 20.06 -4.20
CA SER A 584 7.86 18.63 -4.47
C SER A 584 7.46 18.19 -5.88
N MET A 585 6.22 18.47 -6.27
CA MET A 585 5.71 18.04 -7.57
C MET A 585 6.23 18.89 -8.74
N GLU A 586 6.64 20.13 -8.48
CA GLU A 586 7.32 20.97 -9.47
C GLU A 586 8.73 20.44 -9.77
N LEU A 587 9.45 20.00 -8.72
CA LEU A 587 10.75 19.37 -8.83
C LEU A 587 10.68 18.07 -9.66
N SER A 588 9.67 17.21 -9.43
CA SER A 588 9.52 16.00 -10.24
C SER A 588 9.28 16.33 -11.73
N SER A 589 8.52 17.38 -12.03
CA SER A 589 8.33 17.85 -13.41
C SER A 589 9.61 18.39 -14.06
N ALA A 590 10.45 19.11 -13.29
CA ALA A 590 11.75 19.53 -13.79
C ALA A 590 12.63 18.32 -14.15
N MET A 591 12.58 17.25 -13.35
CA MET A 591 13.37 16.03 -13.61
C MET A 591 12.84 15.21 -14.78
N TYR A 592 11.52 15.25 -15.03
CA TYR A 592 10.92 14.60 -16.19
C TYR A 592 11.47 15.11 -17.52
N LYS A 593 12.02 16.33 -17.58
CA LYS A 593 12.71 16.86 -18.78
C LYS A 593 13.85 15.95 -19.25
N ASN A 594 14.54 15.30 -18.31
CA ASN A 594 15.67 14.41 -18.59
C ASN A 594 15.29 12.92 -18.63
N TRP A 595 14.01 12.60 -18.44
CA TRP A 595 13.51 11.22 -18.52
C TRP A 595 13.52 10.74 -19.97
N ALA A 596 13.99 9.52 -20.20
CA ALA A 596 13.91 8.85 -21.48
C ALA A 596 13.40 7.42 -21.29
N PHE A 597 12.45 7.00 -22.12
CA PHE A 597 11.83 5.68 -22.02
C PHE A 597 12.85 4.56 -22.17
N THR A 598 13.74 4.65 -23.17
CA THR A 598 14.77 3.63 -23.44
C THR A 598 15.79 3.51 -22.33
N ASP A 599 16.01 4.58 -21.57
CA ASP A 599 16.93 4.56 -20.42
C ASP A 599 16.33 3.86 -19.20
N GLN A 600 15.02 3.56 -19.21
CA GLN A 600 14.40 2.76 -18.15
C GLN A 600 14.70 1.25 -18.29
N ALA A 601 15.32 0.84 -19.41
CA ALA A 601 15.88 -0.50 -19.53
C ALA A 601 17.09 -0.65 -18.59
N LEU A 602 17.06 -1.63 -17.67
CA LEU A 602 18.14 -1.80 -16.68
C LEU A 602 19.54 -1.87 -17.33
N PRO A 603 19.78 -2.63 -18.40
CA PRO A 603 21.07 -2.62 -19.09
C PRO A 603 21.50 -1.22 -19.58
N ALA A 604 20.56 -0.43 -20.10
CA ALA A 604 20.84 0.91 -20.61
C ALA A 604 21.13 1.88 -19.46
N ASP A 605 20.36 1.84 -18.37
CA ASP A 605 20.61 2.62 -17.15
C ASP A 605 22.00 2.35 -16.57
N LEU A 606 22.37 1.08 -16.37
CA LEU A 606 23.67 0.70 -15.82
C LEU A 606 24.85 1.21 -16.67
N LEU A 607 24.70 1.17 -18.00
CA LEU A 607 25.67 1.73 -18.94
C LEU A 607 25.71 3.27 -18.87
N LYS A 608 24.55 3.92 -18.82
CA LYS A 608 24.41 5.38 -18.76
C LYS A 608 25.07 5.94 -17.50
N ARG A 609 24.79 5.35 -16.33
CA ARG A 609 25.46 5.68 -15.06
C ARG A 609 26.93 5.28 -15.03
N GLY A 610 27.38 4.47 -16.00
CA GLY A 610 28.75 4.02 -16.12
C GLY A 610 29.17 3.03 -15.05
N VAL A 611 28.21 2.37 -14.39
CA VAL A 611 28.44 1.31 -13.39
C VAL A 611 28.57 -0.07 -14.04
N ALA A 612 28.36 -0.16 -15.35
CA ALA A 612 28.65 -1.32 -16.19
C ALA A 612 29.33 -0.89 -17.49
N VAL A 613 29.98 -1.86 -18.16
CA VAL A 613 30.51 -1.72 -19.52
C VAL A 613 30.04 -2.88 -20.39
N LYS A 614 29.91 -2.66 -21.70
CA LYS A 614 29.58 -3.74 -22.64
C LYS A 614 30.70 -4.77 -22.69
N ASP A 615 30.36 -6.04 -22.52
CA ASP A 615 31.29 -7.16 -22.63
C ASP A 615 30.51 -8.44 -22.97
N SER A 616 30.64 -8.91 -24.22
CA SER A 616 29.89 -10.07 -24.73
C SER A 616 30.30 -11.40 -24.10
N ARG A 617 31.40 -11.44 -23.33
CA ARG A 617 31.84 -12.63 -22.59
C ARG A 617 30.99 -12.89 -21.35
N TYR A 618 30.30 -11.87 -20.85
CA TYR A 618 29.42 -11.97 -19.70
C TYR A 618 28.00 -12.29 -20.13
N ARG A 619 27.27 -13.04 -19.29
CA ARG A 619 25.93 -13.58 -19.58
C ARG A 619 24.94 -12.56 -20.15
N HIS A 620 24.97 -11.35 -19.61
CA HIS A 620 24.02 -10.27 -19.95
C HIS A 620 24.58 -9.28 -20.99
N GLY A 621 25.72 -9.60 -21.63
CA GLY A 621 26.44 -8.71 -22.52
C GLY A 621 27.07 -7.50 -21.80
N LEU A 622 27.12 -7.54 -20.47
CA LEU A 622 27.58 -6.46 -19.60
C LEU A 622 28.49 -7.02 -18.50
N ARG A 623 29.57 -6.28 -18.21
CA ARG A 623 30.39 -6.46 -17.01
C ARG A 623 30.14 -5.30 -16.06
N LEU A 624 29.67 -5.61 -14.84
CA LEU A 624 29.54 -4.62 -13.77
C LEU A 624 30.94 -4.17 -13.31
N LEU A 625 31.07 -2.90 -12.97
CA LEU A 625 32.31 -2.34 -12.40
C LEU A 625 32.37 -2.52 -10.89
N ILE A 626 31.21 -2.64 -10.25
CA ILE A 626 31.05 -3.12 -8.88
C ILE A 626 30.46 -4.52 -9.00
N GLU A 627 31.27 -5.55 -8.83
CA GLU A 627 30.85 -6.94 -9.04
C GLU A 627 29.72 -7.35 -8.08
N ASP A 628 29.83 -6.94 -6.82
CA ASP A 628 28.83 -7.16 -5.78
C ASP A 628 27.90 -5.94 -5.63
N TYR A 629 27.17 -5.60 -6.68
CA TYR A 629 26.11 -4.58 -6.66
C TYR A 629 24.74 -5.28 -6.63
N PRO A 630 24.13 -5.50 -5.45
CA PRO A 630 23.02 -6.46 -5.31
C PRO A 630 21.80 -6.13 -6.18
N TYR A 631 21.39 -4.86 -6.26
CA TYR A 631 20.33 -4.43 -7.17
C TYR A 631 20.62 -4.75 -8.64
N ALA A 632 21.83 -4.44 -9.12
CA ALA A 632 22.18 -4.65 -10.53
C ALA A 632 22.34 -6.14 -10.86
N VAL A 633 22.96 -6.92 -9.96
CA VAL A 633 23.17 -8.37 -10.12
C VAL A 633 21.84 -9.11 -10.20
N ASP A 634 20.96 -8.90 -9.22
CA ASP A 634 19.67 -9.57 -9.17
C ASP A 634 18.76 -9.02 -10.28
N GLY A 635 18.79 -7.70 -10.49
CA GLY A 635 17.99 -7.02 -11.50
C GLY A 635 18.27 -7.50 -12.91
N LEU A 636 19.54 -7.75 -13.28
CA LEU A 636 19.88 -8.26 -14.61
C LEU A 636 19.33 -9.68 -14.85
N GLU A 637 19.27 -10.52 -13.81
CA GLU A 637 18.67 -11.85 -13.92
C GLU A 637 17.15 -11.76 -14.13
N ILE A 638 16.47 -10.87 -13.39
CA ILE A 638 15.03 -10.62 -13.54
C ILE A 638 14.72 -9.98 -14.90
N TRP A 639 15.47 -8.95 -15.31
CA TRP A 639 15.36 -8.31 -16.61
C TRP A 639 15.51 -9.33 -17.75
N SER A 640 16.52 -10.19 -17.68
CA SER A 640 16.72 -11.23 -18.69
C SER A 640 15.55 -12.22 -18.73
N ALA A 641 15.00 -12.61 -17.58
CA ALA A 641 13.85 -13.51 -17.53
C ALA A 641 12.60 -12.86 -18.16
N ILE A 642 12.32 -11.59 -17.84
CA ILE A 642 11.22 -10.83 -18.44
C ILE A 642 11.43 -10.70 -19.95
N LYS A 643 12.63 -10.31 -20.39
CA LYS A 643 12.92 -10.15 -21.82
C LYS A 643 12.68 -11.45 -22.58
N THR A 644 13.21 -12.57 -22.10
CA THR A 644 13.00 -13.89 -22.74
C THR A 644 11.52 -14.27 -22.80
N TRP A 645 10.77 -14.03 -21.73
CA TRP A 645 9.32 -14.24 -21.71
C TRP A 645 8.61 -13.42 -22.80
N VAL A 646 8.91 -12.12 -22.86
CA VAL A 646 8.30 -11.19 -23.81
C VAL A 646 8.69 -11.55 -25.25
N GLU A 647 9.94 -11.92 -25.49
CA GLU A 647 10.47 -12.33 -26.78
C GLU A 647 9.76 -13.59 -27.29
N GLU A 648 9.71 -14.67 -26.48
CA GLU A 648 8.97 -15.89 -26.83
C GLU A 648 7.48 -15.62 -27.09
N TYR A 649 6.87 -14.73 -26.32
CA TYR A 649 5.47 -14.35 -26.50
C TYR A 649 5.24 -13.55 -27.80
N CYS A 650 6.08 -12.55 -28.07
CA CYS A 650 5.96 -11.71 -29.26
C CYS A 650 6.31 -12.48 -30.53
N ASP A 651 7.28 -13.40 -30.49
CA ASP A 651 7.65 -14.27 -31.62
C ASP A 651 6.47 -15.11 -32.10
N PHE A 652 5.62 -15.57 -31.19
CA PHE A 652 4.43 -16.35 -31.51
C PHE A 652 3.37 -15.53 -32.28
N TYR A 653 3.03 -14.33 -31.80
CA TYR A 653 1.98 -13.50 -32.41
C TYR A 653 2.48 -12.64 -33.59
N TYR A 654 3.77 -12.31 -33.61
CA TYR A 654 4.40 -11.45 -34.61
C TYR A 654 5.65 -12.14 -35.19
N PRO A 655 5.53 -13.22 -35.97
CA PRO A 655 6.68 -13.90 -36.56
C PRO A 655 7.48 -13.03 -37.54
N THR A 656 6.94 -11.89 -37.99
CA THR A 656 7.63 -10.95 -38.89
C THR A 656 7.31 -9.50 -38.52
N ASP A 657 8.23 -8.58 -38.83
CA ASP A 657 8.04 -7.14 -38.63
C ASP A 657 6.82 -6.59 -39.39
N SER A 658 6.48 -7.18 -40.54
CA SER A 658 5.32 -6.76 -41.33
C SER A 658 3.98 -6.88 -40.57
N LEU A 659 3.89 -7.83 -39.63
CA LEU A 659 2.71 -8.00 -38.78
C LEU A 659 2.65 -6.92 -37.68
N VAL A 660 3.80 -6.46 -37.18
CA VAL A 660 3.86 -5.30 -36.26
C VAL A 660 3.42 -4.02 -36.99
N GLN A 661 3.90 -3.84 -38.22
CA GLN A 661 3.59 -2.65 -39.05
C GLN A 661 2.13 -2.57 -39.46
N SER A 662 1.50 -3.72 -39.75
CA SER A 662 0.11 -3.79 -40.21
C SER A 662 -0.93 -3.87 -39.10
N ASP A 663 -0.52 -4.05 -37.83
CA ASP A 663 -1.43 -4.04 -36.69
C ASP A 663 -1.87 -2.62 -36.32
N ALA A 664 -3.06 -2.24 -36.77
CA ALA A 664 -3.61 -0.90 -36.56
C ALA A 664 -3.89 -0.56 -35.08
N GLU A 665 -4.24 -1.55 -34.24
CA GLU A 665 -4.44 -1.32 -32.80
C GLU A 665 -3.10 -1.03 -32.13
N LEU A 666 -2.07 -1.83 -32.44
CA LEU A 666 -0.72 -1.65 -31.91
C LEU A 666 -0.10 -0.30 -32.33
N GLN A 667 -0.21 0.06 -33.62
CA GLN A 667 0.27 1.35 -34.11
C GLN A 667 -0.47 2.52 -33.44
N SER A 668 -1.79 2.42 -33.28
CA SER A 668 -2.58 3.46 -32.60
C SER A 668 -2.24 3.57 -31.11
N TRP A 669 -2.02 2.43 -30.44
CA TRP A 669 -1.60 2.35 -29.05
C TRP A 669 -0.28 3.08 -28.81
N TRP A 670 0.74 2.75 -29.60
CA TRP A 670 2.06 3.34 -29.45
C TRP A 670 2.07 4.83 -29.82
N ALA A 671 1.40 5.20 -30.92
CA ALA A 671 1.26 6.59 -31.33
C ALA A 671 0.56 7.42 -30.25
N GLU A 672 -0.44 6.88 -29.56
CA GLU A 672 -1.15 7.59 -28.50
C GLU A 672 -0.33 7.74 -27.22
N ILE A 673 0.46 6.72 -26.85
CA ILE A 673 1.44 6.83 -25.75
C ILE A 673 2.41 7.98 -26.01
N ARG A 674 3.05 7.98 -27.18
CA ARG A 674 4.06 8.99 -27.55
C ARG A 674 3.46 10.39 -27.65
N ASN A 675 2.34 10.53 -28.37
CA ASN A 675 1.81 11.85 -28.75
C ASN A 675 0.85 12.46 -27.72
N VAL A 676 0.25 11.65 -26.83
CA VAL A 676 -0.71 12.12 -25.83
C VAL A 676 -0.24 11.78 -24.43
N GLY A 677 -0.03 10.50 -24.13
CA GLY A 677 0.30 10.00 -22.79
C GLY A 677 1.58 10.63 -22.20
N HIS A 678 2.64 10.64 -23.00
CA HIS A 678 3.90 11.34 -22.76
C HIS A 678 4.08 12.51 -23.75
N GLY A 679 2.98 13.15 -24.15
CA GLY A 679 2.94 14.10 -25.26
C GLY A 679 3.87 15.31 -25.16
N ASP A 680 4.32 15.67 -23.96
CA ASP A 680 5.30 16.75 -23.76
C ASP A 680 6.73 16.36 -24.16
N LYS A 681 6.97 15.07 -24.45
CA LYS A 681 8.25 14.51 -24.91
C LYS A 681 8.11 13.75 -26.24
N LYS A 682 7.03 14.00 -26.99
CA LYS A 682 6.72 13.28 -28.25
C LYS A 682 7.80 13.44 -29.33
N ASP A 683 8.50 14.57 -29.34
CA ASP A 683 9.48 14.94 -30.36
C ASP A 683 10.89 14.43 -30.04
N GLU A 684 11.07 13.75 -28.90
CA GLU A 684 12.35 13.20 -28.51
C GLU A 684 12.78 12.04 -29.45
N PRO A 685 14.06 11.95 -29.83
CA PRO A 685 14.53 11.01 -30.85
C PRO A 685 14.70 9.57 -30.34
N TRP A 686 14.61 9.35 -29.03
CA TRP A 686 14.85 8.04 -28.42
C TRP A 686 13.59 7.14 -28.39
N TRP A 687 12.43 7.63 -28.80
CA TRP A 687 11.24 6.80 -28.88
C TRP A 687 11.44 5.67 -29.90
N PRO A 688 11.21 4.40 -29.54
CA PRO A 688 11.04 3.34 -30.52
C PRO A 688 10.00 3.73 -31.58
N GLU A 689 10.26 3.39 -32.85
CA GLU A 689 9.33 3.71 -33.94
C GLU A 689 8.17 2.71 -34.05
N MET A 690 8.26 1.58 -33.32
CA MET A 690 7.28 0.49 -33.30
C MET A 690 7.05 -0.09 -34.70
N GLN A 691 8.13 -0.29 -35.47
CA GLN A 691 8.07 -0.85 -36.82
C GLN A 691 8.63 -2.27 -36.90
N THR A 692 9.28 -2.73 -35.84
CA THR A 692 9.91 -4.04 -35.77
C THR A 692 9.44 -4.81 -34.53
N ARG A 693 9.59 -6.13 -34.56
CA ARG A 693 9.36 -6.97 -33.39
C ARG A 693 10.33 -6.64 -32.25
N ASP A 694 11.56 -6.24 -32.56
CA ASP A 694 12.54 -5.83 -31.55
C ASP A 694 12.08 -4.57 -30.80
N ASP A 695 11.51 -3.59 -31.51
CA ASP A 695 10.91 -2.40 -30.88
C ASP A 695 9.79 -2.78 -29.91
N LEU A 696 8.91 -3.69 -30.34
CA LEU A 696 7.79 -4.17 -29.54
C LEU A 696 8.28 -4.94 -28.30
N THR A 697 9.17 -5.90 -28.48
CA THR A 697 9.76 -6.71 -27.41
C THR A 697 10.48 -5.84 -26.39
N LEU A 698 11.31 -4.90 -26.85
CA LEU A 698 12.02 -3.97 -25.96
C LEU A 698 11.04 -3.09 -25.18
N SER A 699 10.04 -2.51 -25.85
CA SER A 699 9.06 -1.63 -25.23
C SER A 699 8.22 -2.34 -24.17
N CYS A 700 7.71 -3.54 -24.49
CA CYS A 700 7.00 -4.38 -23.53
C CYS A 700 7.88 -4.80 -22.35
N THR A 701 9.16 -5.15 -22.60
CA THR A 701 10.12 -5.49 -21.54
C THR A 701 10.35 -4.32 -20.59
N ILE A 702 10.52 -3.10 -21.12
CA ILE A 702 10.69 -1.88 -20.31
C ILE A 702 9.45 -1.62 -19.45
N ILE A 703 8.25 -1.72 -20.03
CA ILE A 703 6.98 -1.50 -19.32
C ILE A 703 6.85 -2.51 -18.16
N ILE A 704 7.06 -3.80 -18.43
CA ILE A 704 6.94 -4.86 -17.43
C ILE A 704 8.00 -4.70 -16.33
N TRP A 705 9.26 -4.45 -16.70
CA TRP A 705 10.34 -4.19 -15.74
C TRP A 705 10.02 -3.01 -14.82
N THR A 706 9.56 -1.90 -15.40
CA THR A 706 9.24 -0.66 -14.67
C THR A 706 8.09 -0.88 -13.69
N ALA A 707 7.01 -1.53 -14.15
CA ALA A 707 5.83 -1.77 -13.35
C ALA A 707 6.03 -2.83 -12.24
N SER A 708 6.95 -3.77 -12.43
CA SER A 708 7.22 -4.86 -11.49
C SER A 708 8.52 -4.64 -10.70
N ALA A 709 9.63 -5.13 -11.21
CA ALA A 709 10.89 -5.26 -10.50
C ALA A 709 11.54 -3.92 -10.13
N LEU A 710 11.49 -2.90 -11.00
CA LEU A 710 12.00 -1.57 -10.65
C LEU A 710 11.21 -0.97 -9.50
N HIS A 711 9.87 -0.96 -9.60
CA HIS A 711 8.99 -0.49 -8.53
C HIS A 711 9.24 -1.27 -7.23
N ALA A 712 9.31 -2.61 -7.29
CA ALA A 712 9.55 -3.43 -6.11
C ALA A 712 10.87 -3.08 -5.41
N ALA A 713 11.96 -2.94 -6.19
CA ALA A 713 13.29 -2.63 -5.69
C ALA A 713 13.40 -1.28 -4.96
N ILE A 714 12.50 -0.34 -5.25
CA ILE A 714 12.52 1.01 -4.65
C ILE A 714 11.31 1.30 -3.76
N ASN A 715 10.34 0.38 -3.66
CA ASN A 715 9.15 0.56 -2.85
C ASN A 715 9.18 -0.27 -1.56
N PHE A 716 9.38 -1.59 -1.63
CA PHE A 716 9.20 -2.47 -0.46
C PHE A 716 10.33 -2.38 0.56
N GLY A 717 11.40 -1.63 0.24
CA GLY A 717 12.48 -1.27 1.14
C GLY A 717 12.24 0.02 1.94
N GLN A 718 11.16 0.76 1.67
CA GLN A 718 10.94 2.08 2.30
C GLN A 718 10.88 1.98 3.82
N TYR A 719 10.03 1.13 4.37
CA TYR A 719 9.94 0.94 5.83
C TYR A 719 11.12 0.13 6.40
N PRO A 720 11.60 -0.96 5.77
CA PRO A 720 12.80 -1.67 6.23
C PRO A 720 14.05 -0.82 6.39
N TYR A 721 14.30 0.14 5.49
CA TYR A 721 15.46 1.05 5.57
C TYR A 721 15.15 2.38 6.23
N GLY A 722 13.93 2.91 6.05
CA GLY A 722 13.54 4.26 6.46
C GLY A 722 12.64 4.37 7.68
N GLY A 723 12.14 3.26 8.24
CA GLY A 723 11.37 3.33 9.48
C GLY A 723 12.21 3.90 10.63
N TYR A 724 13.48 3.53 10.73
CA TYR A 724 14.42 4.25 11.60
C TYR A 724 14.87 5.57 10.95
N MET A 725 14.10 6.64 11.18
CA MET A 725 14.32 7.95 10.54
C MET A 725 15.74 8.52 10.63
N PRO A 726 16.56 8.30 11.67
CA PRO A 726 17.95 8.75 11.65
C PRO A 726 18.80 8.15 10.53
N ASN A 727 18.43 6.97 10.00
CA ASN A 727 19.07 6.37 8.83
C ASN A 727 18.65 7.04 7.53
N ARG A 728 17.35 7.34 7.38
CA ARG A 728 16.75 7.96 6.19
C ARG A 728 15.93 9.20 6.57
N PRO A 729 16.57 10.26 7.06
CA PRO A 729 15.86 11.49 7.37
C PRO A 729 15.26 12.06 6.09
N SER A 730 14.02 12.54 6.15
CA SER A 730 13.29 13.05 4.99
C SER A 730 13.25 14.59 4.95
N LEU A 731 13.57 15.26 6.07
CA LEU A 731 13.79 16.69 6.15
C LEU A 731 15.03 17.05 6.97
N SER A 732 15.57 18.23 6.69
CA SER A 732 16.50 18.94 7.56
C SER A 732 15.98 20.35 7.85
N ARG A 733 16.16 20.81 9.09
CA ARG A 733 15.54 22.03 9.64
C ARG A 733 16.56 23.12 10.02
N ARG A 734 17.84 22.76 10.08
CA ARG A 734 18.96 23.67 10.35
C ARG A 734 20.02 23.51 9.25
N PHE A 735 20.87 24.52 9.11
CA PHE A 735 22.11 24.41 8.36
C PHE A 735 23.21 23.80 9.25
N MET A 736 24.32 23.39 8.64
CA MET A 736 25.51 22.96 9.38
C MET A 736 25.92 24.04 10.39
N PRO A 737 26.07 23.73 11.69
CA PRO A 737 26.50 24.71 12.69
C PRO A 737 27.90 25.26 12.40
N GLU A 738 28.10 26.56 12.61
CA GLU A 738 29.39 27.23 12.40
C GLU A 738 30.16 27.36 13.72
N PRO A 739 31.50 27.24 13.74
CA PRO A 739 32.31 27.47 14.93
C PRO A 739 32.00 28.81 15.62
N GLY A 740 31.85 28.78 16.95
CA GLY A 740 31.50 29.95 17.77
C GLY A 740 30.00 30.25 17.88
N THR A 741 29.13 29.46 17.24
CA THR A 741 27.67 29.56 17.41
C THR A 741 27.16 28.70 18.58
N PRO A 742 26.00 29.04 19.18
CA PRO A 742 25.36 28.18 20.19
C PRO A 742 25.05 26.77 19.68
N GLU A 743 24.69 26.64 18.40
CA GLU A 743 24.39 25.36 17.76
C GLU A 743 25.64 24.48 17.62
N TYR A 744 26.80 25.08 17.38
CA TYR A 744 28.07 24.35 17.34
C TYR A 744 28.51 23.91 18.74
N ALA A 745 28.29 24.74 19.75
CA ALA A 745 28.48 24.34 21.15
C ALA A 745 27.51 23.22 21.58
N GLU A 746 26.27 23.22 21.08
CA GLU A 746 25.32 22.11 21.26
C GLU A 746 25.83 20.83 20.58
N LEU A 747 26.36 20.92 19.36
CA LEU A 747 26.96 19.78 18.66
C LEU A 747 28.16 19.19 19.41
N GLU A 748 29.00 20.04 20.02
CA GLU A 748 30.16 19.61 20.81
C GLU A 748 29.75 18.91 22.11
N THR A 749 28.76 19.46 22.81
CA THR A 749 28.36 19.01 24.15
C THR A 749 27.30 17.90 24.14
N ASN A 750 26.45 17.87 23.11
CA ASN A 750 25.37 16.91 22.95
C ASN A 750 25.08 16.65 21.45
N PRO A 751 25.95 15.89 20.76
CA PRO A 751 25.86 15.66 19.33
C PRO A 751 24.57 14.95 18.89
N ASP A 752 24.05 14.03 19.70
CA ASP A 752 22.79 13.32 19.41
C ASP A 752 21.62 14.30 19.36
N ARG A 753 21.54 15.22 20.33
CA ARG A 753 20.49 16.24 20.35
C ARG A 753 20.61 17.21 19.19
N ALA A 754 21.83 17.64 18.85
CA ALA A 754 22.08 18.49 17.69
C ALA A 754 21.65 17.78 16.39
N TYR A 755 21.92 16.48 16.27
CA TYR A 755 21.49 15.65 15.14
C TYR A 755 19.97 15.60 15.03
N LEU A 756 19.27 15.24 16.10
CA LEU A 756 17.80 15.12 16.14
C LEU A 756 17.09 16.45 15.85
N ARG A 757 17.62 17.56 16.38
CA ARG A 757 17.12 18.92 16.09
C ARG A 757 17.39 19.36 14.66
N THR A 758 18.36 18.75 13.98
CA THR A 758 18.69 19.05 12.59
C THR A 758 17.80 18.26 11.63
N ILE A 759 17.57 16.97 11.88
CA ILE A 759 16.76 16.11 11.01
C ILE A 759 15.24 16.26 11.29
N THR A 760 14.43 15.45 10.63
CA THR A 760 12.96 15.37 10.74
C THR A 760 12.44 15.49 12.18
N ALA A 761 11.50 16.40 12.42
CA ALA A 761 10.88 16.59 13.72
C ALA A 761 10.05 15.37 14.16
N GLN A 762 9.66 15.31 15.43
CA GLN A 762 8.96 14.14 15.97
C GLN A 762 7.63 13.89 15.24
N LEU A 763 6.82 14.92 15.05
CA LEU A 763 5.49 14.75 14.45
C LEU A 763 5.55 14.37 12.97
N GLN A 764 6.48 14.98 12.24
CA GLN A 764 6.76 14.64 10.84
C GLN A 764 7.31 13.23 10.69
N THR A 765 8.12 12.77 11.66
CA THR A 765 8.61 11.38 11.73
C THR A 765 7.45 10.41 11.87
N LEU A 766 6.51 10.65 12.78
CA LEU A 766 5.36 9.76 12.99
C LEU A 766 4.49 9.65 11.74
N LEU A 767 4.22 10.78 11.09
CA LEU A 767 3.48 10.80 9.83
C LEU A 767 4.26 10.09 8.71
N GLY A 768 5.53 10.42 8.53
CA GLY A 768 6.38 9.86 7.48
C GLY A 768 6.54 8.35 7.61
N VAL A 769 6.90 7.85 8.80
CA VAL A 769 7.04 6.42 9.09
C VAL A 769 5.74 5.66 8.86
N SER A 770 4.60 6.22 9.29
CA SER A 770 3.29 5.59 9.07
C SER A 770 2.92 5.49 7.59
N VAL A 771 3.29 6.49 6.78
CA VAL A 771 3.10 6.46 5.33
C VAL A 771 3.99 5.38 4.69
N ILE A 772 5.29 5.35 4.98
CA ILE A 772 6.17 4.35 4.35
C ILE A 772 5.91 2.93 4.84
N GLU A 773 5.41 2.74 6.08
CA GLU A 773 4.91 1.44 6.57
C GLU A 773 3.76 0.95 5.70
N LEU A 774 2.80 1.83 5.44
CA LEU A 774 1.66 1.55 4.59
C LEU A 774 2.09 1.18 3.17
N LEU A 775 3.00 1.97 2.60
CA LEU A 775 3.51 1.77 1.25
C LEU A 775 4.44 0.56 1.13
N SER A 776 4.92 -0.04 2.21
CA SER A 776 5.83 -1.20 2.16
C SER A 776 5.12 -2.55 2.34
N ARG A 777 3.79 -2.55 2.50
CA ARG A 777 3.00 -3.75 2.80
C ARG A 777 2.45 -4.43 1.55
N HIS A 778 2.57 -5.76 1.47
CA HIS A 778 1.93 -6.57 0.44
C HIS A 778 0.48 -6.95 0.80
N PRO A 779 -0.47 -6.87 -0.15
CA PRO A 779 -1.80 -7.46 -0.03
C PRO A 779 -1.82 -8.96 0.19
N THR A 780 -2.89 -9.46 0.78
CA THR A 780 -3.17 -10.91 0.84
C THR A 780 -3.62 -11.45 -0.52
N ASP A 781 -4.26 -10.61 -1.35
CA ASP A 781 -4.65 -10.90 -2.73
C ASP A 781 -3.67 -10.31 -3.76
N GLU A 782 -2.39 -10.19 -3.40
CA GLU A 782 -1.34 -9.75 -4.32
C GLU A 782 -1.05 -10.83 -5.38
N VAL A 783 -0.62 -10.39 -6.56
CA VAL A 783 -0.19 -11.28 -7.66
C VAL A 783 1.26 -10.96 -8.00
N TYR A 784 2.16 -11.90 -7.70
CA TYR A 784 3.59 -11.73 -7.93
C TYR A 784 3.98 -11.98 -9.38
N LEU A 785 5.17 -11.51 -9.75
CA LEU A 785 5.77 -11.70 -11.06
C LEU A 785 5.85 -13.20 -11.38
N GLY A 786 5.40 -13.58 -12.58
CA GLY A 786 5.29 -15.00 -12.97
C GLY A 786 4.00 -15.68 -12.49
N GLN A 787 3.09 -14.95 -11.83
CA GLN A 787 1.73 -15.41 -11.51
C GLN A 787 0.67 -14.67 -12.33
N ARG A 788 -0.51 -15.26 -12.46
CA ARG A 788 -1.72 -14.62 -13.02
C ARG A 788 -2.96 -14.97 -12.20
N ASP A 789 -3.92 -14.05 -12.17
CA ASP A 789 -5.20 -14.23 -11.47
C ASP A 789 -6.05 -15.40 -12.01
N THR A 790 -5.90 -15.72 -13.30
CA THR A 790 -6.69 -16.75 -13.98
C THR A 790 -5.79 -17.64 -14.84
N PRO A 791 -5.84 -18.98 -14.67
CA PRO A 791 -5.01 -19.89 -15.46
C PRO A 791 -5.42 -19.97 -16.94
N GLU A 792 -6.70 -19.77 -17.27
CA GLU A 792 -7.25 -19.86 -18.65
C GLU A 792 -7.20 -18.52 -19.41
N TRP A 793 -6.28 -17.61 -19.06
CA TRP A 793 -6.16 -16.25 -19.64
C TRP A 793 -5.90 -16.24 -21.15
N THR A 794 -5.40 -17.35 -21.71
CA THR A 794 -5.42 -17.65 -23.14
C THR A 794 -5.63 -19.15 -23.37
N THR A 795 -6.04 -19.52 -24.58
CA THR A 795 -6.09 -20.92 -25.05
C THR A 795 -4.83 -21.35 -25.79
N ASP A 796 -3.93 -20.42 -26.08
CA ASP A 796 -2.76 -20.68 -26.92
C ASP A 796 -1.67 -21.40 -26.13
N SER A 797 -1.38 -22.64 -26.51
CA SER A 797 -0.51 -23.54 -25.75
C SER A 797 0.94 -23.08 -25.68
N GLU A 798 1.46 -22.44 -26.74
CA GLU A 798 2.84 -21.95 -26.78
C GLU A 798 3.08 -20.78 -25.80
N PRO A 799 2.25 -19.71 -25.81
CA PRO A 799 2.27 -18.69 -24.76
C PRO A 799 2.10 -19.24 -23.33
N LEU A 800 1.24 -20.24 -23.11
CA LEU A 800 1.10 -20.87 -21.78
C LEU A 800 2.38 -21.58 -21.35
N ALA A 801 3.01 -22.34 -22.26
CA ALA A 801 4.28 -23.02 -22.00
C ALA A 801 5.45 -22.05 -21.78
N ALA A 802 5.49 -20.94 -22.53
CA ALA A 802 6.46 -19.87 -22.32
C ALA A 802 6.26 -19.20 -20.94
N PHE A 803 5.02 -19.02 -20.49
CA PHE A 803 4.73 -18.46 -19.17
C PHE A 803 5.15 -19.40 -18.04
N GLU A 804 4.97 -20.72 -18.21
CA GLU A 804 5.46 -21.73 -17.27
C GLU A 804 7.00 -21.71 -17.18
N ARG A 805 7.70 -21.62 -18.32
CA ARG A 805 9.16 -21.45 -18.34
C ARG A 805 9.61 -20.17 -17.63
N PHE A 806 8.89 -19.07 -17.83
CA PHE A 806 9.14 -17.82 -17.13
C PHE A 806 9.01 -17.97 -15.62
N GLY A 807 7.92 -18.56 -15.14
CA GLY A 807 7.71 -18.86 -13.73
C GLY A 807 8.86 -19.70 -13.15
N LYS A 808 9.17 -20.84 -13.77
CA LYS A 808 10.29 -21.70 -13.34
C LYS A 808 11.63 -20.95 -13.30
N ARG A 809 11.88 -20.08 -14.28
CA ARG A 809 13.10 -19.27 -14.33
C ARG A 809 13.20 -18.31 -13.14
N LEU A 810 12.08 -17.71 -12.71
CA LEU A 810 12.05 -16.86 -11.52
C LEU A 810 12.33 -17.65 -10.24
N GLU A 811 11.82 -18.88 -10.13
CA GLU A 811 12.12 -19.77 -8.99
C GLU A 811 13.61 -20.16 -8.88
N GLU A 812 14.28 -20.33 -10.02
CA GLU A 812 15.74 -20.53 -10.05
C GLU A 812 16.48 -19.28 -9.56
N ILE A 813 15.99 -18.10 -9.93
CA ILE A 813 16.55 -16.82 -9.49
C ILE A 813 16.38 -16.65 -7.98
N GLU A 814 15.21 -16.98 -7.41
CA GLU A 814 14.98 -17.01 -5.95
C GLU A 814 16.02 -17.86 -5.21
N SER A 815 16.29 -19.05 -5.74
CA SER A 815 17.26 -19.99 -5.18
C SER A 815 18.66 -19.37 -5.20
N ARG A 816 19.06 -18.77 -6.33
CA ARG A 816 20.36 -18.11 -6.48
C ARG A 816 20.50 -16.88 -5.57
N ILE A 817 19.48 -16.05 -5.43
CA ILE A 817 19.49 -14.90 -4.51
C ILE A 817 19.72 -15.39 -3.08
N THR A 818 19.04 -16.46 -2.69
CA THR A 818 19.20 -17.08 -1.36
C THR A 818 20.63 -17.60 -1.16
N GLU A 819 21.19 -18.31 -2.13
CA GLU A 819 22.58 -18.79 -2.08
C GLU A 819 23.57 -17.62 -1.96
N MET A 820 23.42 -16.58 -2.77
CA MET A 820 24.31 -15.41 -2.75
C MET A 820 24.20 -14.63 -1.43
N ASN A 821 23.00 -14.48 -0.88
CA ASN A 821 22.79 -13.84 0.42
C ASN A 821 23.42 -14.61 1.59
N ASN A 822 23.66 -15.92 1.45
CA ASN A 822 24.31 -16.75 2.46
C ASN A 822 25.83 -16.90 2.25
N ASP A 823 26.36 -16.47 1.10
CA ASP A 823 27.79 -16.57 0.79
C ASP A 823 28.54 -15.33 1.33
N PRO A 824 29.47 -15.51 2.30
CA PRO A 824 30.17 -14.40 2.94
C PRO A 824 31.12 -13.64 2.02
N ARG A 825 31.37 -14.13 0.80
CA ARG A 825 32.14 -13.38 -0.21
C ARG A 825 31.41 -12.12 -0.68
N TRP A 826 30.08 -12.13 -0.68
CA TRP A 826 29.25 -11.03 -1.17
C TRP A 826 28.87 -10.07 -0.03
N LYS A 827 29.82 -9.23 0.36
CA LYS A 827 29.73 -8.33 1.52
C LYS A 827 28.60 -7.30 1.41
N ASN A 828 28.33 -6.77 0.22
CA ASN A 828 27.33 -5.71 0.01
C ASN A 828 25.88 -6.23 0.11
N ARG A 829 25.67 -7.55 0.04
CA ARG A 829 24.34 -8.16 0.09
C ARG A 829 23.72 -8.14 1.48
N VAL A 830 24.53 -8.27 2.53
CA VAL A 830 24.04 -8.42 3.92
C VAL A 830 24.46 -7.25 4.80
N GLY A 831 25.67 -6.74 4.61
CA GLY A 831 26.24 -5.65 5.41
C GLY A 831 26.44 -5.99 6.89
N PRO A 832 27.14 -5.12 7.65
CA PRO A 832 27.25 -5.24 9.11
C PRO A 832 25.90 -5.27 9.86
N VAL A 833 24.82 -4.70 9.31
CA VAL A 833 23.48 -4.72 9.93
C VAL A 833 22.74 -6.05 9.77
N LYS A 834 23.30 -7.01 9.03
CA LYS A 834 22.75 -8.35 8.83
C LYS A 834 21.35 -8.37 8.21
N ILE A 835 21.12 -7.49 7.23
CA ILE A 835 19.88 -7.45 6.45
C ILE A 835 20.20 -7.94 5.04
N PRO A 836 19.86 -9.19 4.69
CA PRO A 836 20.03 -9.71 3.35
C PRO A 836 19.24 -8.92 2.32
N TYR A 837 19.82 -8.68 1.14
CA TYR A 837 19.13 -8.02 0.04
C TYR A 837 18.13 -8.99 -0.61
N THR A 838 16.84 -8.76 -0.35
CA THR A 838 15.72 -9.57 -0.85
C THR A 838 14.68 -8.78 -1.64
N LEU A 839 14.92 -7.48 -1.91
CA LEU A 839 13.95 -6.62 -2.61
C LEU A 839 13.64 -7.05 -4.05
N LEU A 840 14.54 -7.82 -4.67
CA LEU A 840 14.36 -8.43 -5.99
C LEU A 840 14.14 -9.95 -5.92
N PHE A 841 13.76 -10.48 -4.76
CA PHE A 841 13.30 -11.85 -4.63
C PHE A 841 11.86 -11.96 -5.18
N PRO A 842 11.62 -12.71 -6.27
CA PRO A 842 10.30 -12.73 -6.95
C PRO A 842 9.11 -13.17 -6.09
N ASN A 843 9.28 -14.19 -5.25
CA ASN A 843 8.21 -14.84 -4.47
C ASN A 843 7.12 -15.53 -5.33
N THR A 844 7.53 -16.07 -6.47
CA THR A 844 6.71 -16.71 -7.52
C THR A 844 5.94 -17.93 -7.01
N LYS A 845 6.53 -18.68 -6.06
CA LYS A 845 5.92 -19.89 -5.47
C LYS A 845 4.88 -19.60 -4.39
N ASP A 846 4.81 -18.36 -3.91
CA ASP A 846 3.96 -18.04 -2.78
C ASP A 846 2.52 -17.81 -3.22
N TYR A 847 1.69 -18.79 -2.89
CA TYR A 847 0.23 -18.73 -3.01
C TYR A 847 -0.45 -18.75 -1.63
N THR A 848 0.30 -18.54 -0.54
CA THR A 848 -0.19 -18.60 0.84
C THR A 848 -1.16 -17.47 1.18
N ARG A 849 -1.05 -16.34 0.46
CA ARG A 849 -1.85 -15.12 0.67
C ARG A 849 -1.64 -14.49 2.04
N GLU A 850 -0.45 -14.67 2.64
CA GLU A 850 -0.15 -14.19 4.00
C GLU A 850 0.23 -12.70 4.05
N GLY A 851 0.62 -12.06 2.94
CA GLY A 851 0.86 -10.61 2.79
C GLY A 851 1.82 -9.98 3.84
N GLY A 852 1.84 -8.65 3.95
CA GLY A 852 2.52 -7.94 5.07
C GLY A 852 3.84 -7.23 4.73
N LEU A 853 4.61 -6.88 5.77
CA LEU A 853 5.93 -6.23 5.67
C LEU A 853 7.04 -7.29 5.56
N THR A 854 7.36 -7.70 4.34
CA THR A 854 8.26 -8.84 4.09
C THR A 854 9.65 -8.43 3.61
N CYS A 855 9.82 -7.20 3.09
CA CYS A 855 11.04 -6.74 2.40
C CYS A 855 11.45 -7.66 1.22
N MET A 856 10.49 -8.38 0.63
CA MET A 856 10.68 -9.31 -0.49
C MET A 856 9.38 -9.52 -1.26
N GLY A 857 9.48 -10.01 -2.49
CA GLY A 857 8.35 -10.22 -3.38
C GLY A 857 8.28 -9.14 -4.45
N ILE A 858 8.19 -9.54 -5.71
CA ILE A 858 8.02 -8.63 -6.85
C ILE A 858 6.58 -8.75 -7.33
N PRO A 859 5.67 -7.80 -7.04
CA PRO A 859 4.35 -7.77 -7.65
C PRO A 859 4.43 -7.62 -9.16
N ASN A 860 3.38 -8.02 -9.88
CA ASN A 860 3.30 -7.77 -11.33
C ASN A 860 3.26 -6.28 -11.66
N SER A 861 2.72 -5.44 -10.76
CA SER A 861 2.33 -4.06 -11.02
C SER A 861 2.76 -3.09 -9.92
N VAL A 862 2.50 -1.81 -10.13
CA VAL A 862 2.64 -0.75 -9.13
C VAL A 862 1.45 -0.82 -8.15
N SER A 863 1.38 -1.91 -7.39
CA SER A 863 0.33 -2.25 -6.43
C SER A 863 0.87 -2.33 -5.01
N LEU A 864 0.04 -1.97 -4.02
CA LEU A 864 0.36 -1.93 -2.58
C LEU A 864 -0.86 -2.36 -1.74
N LEU A 865 -0.63 -2.81 -0.48
CA LEU A 865 -1.53 -2.86 0.71
C LEU A 865 -2.12 -4.19 1.21
N TYR A 866 -1.83 -4.51 2.48
CA TYR A 866 -2.21 -5.69 3.29
C TYR A 866 -3.63 -5.69 3.89
N SER A 867 -4.23 -6.89 4.04
CA SER A 867 -5.52 -7.10 4.71
C SER A 867 -5.45 -7.53 6.16
N SER A 868 -6.09 -6.76 7.06
CA SER A 868 -6.59 -7.22 8.36
C SER A 868 -7.56 -6.22 8.99
N PHE A 869 -8.59 -5.79 8.25
CA PHE A 869 -9.70 -5.08 8.87
C PHE A 869 -11.04 -5.27 8.16
N LYS A 870 -11.85 -6.23 8.63
CA LYS A 870 -13.30 -6.23 8.38
C LYS A 870 -14.03 -5.96 9.68
N ILE A 871 -14.87 -4.90 9.68
CA ILE A 871 -15.99 -4.57 10.59
C ILE A 871 -15.96 -3.17 11.29
N VAL A 872 -14.89 -2.35 11.26
CA VAL A 872 -14.97 -0.99 11.88
C VAL A 872 -15.14 0.16 10.88
N CYS A 873 -14.68 0.04 9.64
CA CYS A 873 -14.68 1.16 8.70
C CYS A 873 -16.08 1.55 8.16
N ALA A 874 -17.05 0.63 8.17
CA ALA A 874 -18.38 0.92 7.65
C ALA A 874 -19.25 1.78 8.60
N SER A 875 -18.97 1.81 9.91
CA SER A 875 -19.63 2.74 10.84
C SER A 875 -19.07 4.17 10.80
N LEU A 876 -17.85 4.36 10.28
CA LEU A 876 -17.15 5.63 10.32
C LEU A 876 -17.54 6.58 9.20
N VAL A 877 -18.00 6.04 8.06
CA VAL A 877 -18.51 6.82 6.92
C VAL A 877 -19.97 7.26 7.13
N GLU A 878 -20.75 6.55 7.96
CA GLU A 878 -22.19 6.82 8.15
C GLU A 878 -22.56 7.68 9.37
N THR A 879 -21.66 7.89 10.35
CA THR A 879 -22.01 8.66 11.57
C THR A 879 -21.97 10.17 11.42
N ILE A 880 -21.41 10.71 10.31
CA ILE A 880 -21.46 12.15 10.02
C ILE A 880 -22.70 12.45 9.18
N SER A 881 -23.85 12.50 9.87
CA SER A 881 -25.08 13.04 9.29
C SER A 881 -24.86 14.47 8.74
N PRO A 882 -25.55 14.88 7.65
CA PRO A 882 -25.56 16.27 7.17
C PRO A 882 -25.89 17.33 8.23
N SER A 883 -26.45 16.92 9.37
CA SER A 883 -26.72 17.78 10.52
C SER A 883 -25.46 18.31 11.23
N LEU A 884 -24.30 17.63 11.15
CA LEU A 884 -23.03 18.18 11.68
C LEU A 884 -22.46 19.31 10.80
N PHE A 885 -22.79 19.31 9.50
CA PHE A 885 -22.40 20.37 8.57
C PHE A 885 -23.11 21.70 8.90
N HIS A 886 -24.37 21.64 9.37
CA HIS A 886 -25.08 22.82 9.86
C HIS A 886 -24.59 23.30 11.22
N LEU A 887 -24.08 22.41 12.09
CA LEU A 887 -23.49 22.83 13.37
C LEU A 887 -22.14 23.53 13.18
N PHE A 888 -21.32 23.07 12.23
CA PHE A 888 -20.05 23.72 11.87
C PHE A 888 -20.27 25.05 11.13
N MET A 889 -21.28 25.14 10.25
CA MET A 889 -21.67 26.40 9.60
C MET A 889 -22.32 27.39 10.59
N ALA A 890 -23.10 26.91 11.58
CA ALA A 890 -23.70 27.77 12.61
C ALA A 890 -22.65 28.40 13.54
N MET A 891 -21.57 27.67 13.87
CA MET A 891 -20.44 28.22 14.64
C MET A 891 -19.59 29.22 13.84
N ALA A 892 -19.49 29.05 12.51
CA ALA A 892 -18.81 30.02 11.64
C ALA A 892 -19.59 31.35 11.50
N THR A 893 -20.92 31.35 11.63
CA THR A 893 -21.75 32.57 11.63
C THR A 893 -21.81 33.32 12.97
N GLN A 894 -21.38 32.74 14.09
CA GLN A 894 -21.33 33.43 15.39
C GLN A 894 -20.00 34.14 15.68
N ALA A 895 -18.98 33.94 14.84
CA ALA A 895 -17.72 34.69 14.90
C ALA A 895 -17.75 36.01 14.09
N PHE A 896 -18.82 36.29 13.35
CA PHE A 896 -19.04 37.53 12.60
C PHE A 896 -20.17 38.38 13.20
N ALA A 897 -20.10 38.67 14.50
CA ALA A 897 -21.05 39.57 15.14
C ALA A 897 -20.45 40.43 16.26
N PHE A 898 -19.15 40.76 16.23
CA PHE A 898 -18.63 41.90 16.99
C PHE A 898 -17.41 42.49 16.28
N THR A 899 -17.66 43.53 15.49
CA THR A 899 -16.95 44.82 15.44
C THR A 899 -17.04 45.41 14.02
N SER A 900 -17.99 46.32 13.85
CA SER A 900 -17.89 47.37 12.85
C SER A 900 -18.35 48.65 13.53
N ALA A 901 -17.39 49.43 14.00
CA ALA A 901 -17.56 50.86 14.26
C ALA A 901 -16.21 51.54 14.04
N THR A 902 -16.12 52.16 12.87
CA THR A 902 -15.29 53.31 12.50
C THR A 902 -14.74 54.14 13.67
N LEU A 903 -13.47 54.55 13.62
CA LEU A 903 -13.06 55.93 13.88
C LEU A 903 -11.59 56.21 13.49
N SER A 904 -11.44 57.42 12.95
CA SER A 904 -10.29 58.12 12.40
C SER A 904 -9.13 58.38 13.38
N ALA A 905 -7.91 58.46 12.85
CA ALA A 905 -6.77 59.18 13.47
C ALA A 905 -7.15 60.67 13.71
N PRO A 906 -6.56 61.43 14.68
CA PRO A 906 -5.12 61.77 14.66
C PRO A 906 -4.41 62.20 15.98
N LYS A 907 -3.09 62.44 15.86
CA LYS A 907 -2.20 63.45 16.54
C LYS A 907 -1.60 63.24 17.96
N SER A 908 -0.25 63.20 17.94
CA SER A 908 0.78 63.88 18.77
C SER A 908 0.44 64.53 20.13
N SER A 909 1.24 64.25 21.17
CA SER A 909 2.34 65.11 21.70
C SER A 909 2.68 64.87 23.20
N ASN A 910 3.98 64.76 23.48
CA ASN A 910 4.77 65.31 24.60
C ASN A 910 4.44 65.11 26.11
N GLN A 911 5.43 64.47 26.77
CA GLN A 911 6.27 64.98 27.89
C GLN A 911 5.99 64.68 29.39
N VAL A 912 7.14 64.51 30.08
CA VAL A 912 7.52 64.63 31.52
C VAL A 912 7.30 63.37 32.40
N ILE A 913 8.31 62.62 32.90
CA ILE A 913 9.56 62.82 33.69
C ILE A 913 9.39 62.65 35.24
N VAL A 914 9.79 61.45 35.75
CA VAL A 914 10.73 61.18 36.91
C VAL A 914 10.21 61.40 38.38
N PRO A 915 10.80 60.88 39.52
CA PRO A 915 11.59 59.66 39.89
C PRO A 915 11.21 58.92 41.24
N TRP A 916 11.82 57.74 41.45
CA TRP A 916 12.53 57.17 42.65
C TRP A 916 12.03 57.29 44.12
N LYS A 917 12.00 56.14 44.84
CA LYS A 917 12.89 55.70 45.98
C LYS A 917 12.21 54.55 46.77
N GLN A 918 12.82 53.37 47.00
CA GLN A 918 13.81 52.97 48.03
C GLN A 918 13.44 53.27 49.50
N SER A 919 13.12 52.22 50.30
CA SER A 919 13.83 51.83 51.55
C SER A 919 13.01 50.87 52.47
N THR A 920 13.45 49.61 52.54
CA THR A 920 13.81 48.82 53.74
C THR A 920 13.15 48.93 55.14
N PHE A 921 12.85 47.73 55.68
CA PHE A 921 13.14 47.14 57.02
C PHE A 921 12.12 47.13 58.22
N LEU A 922 11.92 45.88 58.70
CA LEU A 922 11.66 45.35 60.07
C LEU A 922 10.22 45.41 60.63
N SER A 923 9.53 44.27 60.85
CA SER A 923 9.57 43.31 62.01
C SER A 923 8.32 43.53 62.90
N THR A 924 7.51 42.59 63.41
CA THR A 924 7.73 41.29 64.08
C THR A 924 6.47 40.37 64.05
N SER A 925 6.73 39.06 64.18
CA SER A 925 6.01 37.99 64.93
C SER A 925 4.56 37.59 64.58
N ASN A 926 4.40 36.36 64.05
CA ASN A 926 4.11 35.18 64.89
C ASN A 926 4.22 33.86 64.10
N VAL A 927 4.89 32.87 64.71
CA VAL A 927 5.18 31.53 64.17
C VAL A 927 4.55 30.48 65.08
N LYS A 928 3.98 29.41 64.51
CA LYS A 928 4.10 28.03 65.04
C LYS A 928 4.06 27.00 63.88
N PRO A 929 4.78 25.85 63.99
CA PRO A 929 5.16 25.01 62.84
C PRO A 929 4.55 23.60 62.84
N GLN A 930 4.56 22.92 61.69
CA GLN A 930 4.31 21.46 61.59
C GLN A 930 5.53 20.74 61.02
N LYS A 931 5.86 19.61 61.66
CA LYS A 931 7.13 18.88 61.61
C LYS A 931 7.16 17.81 60.51
N TYR A 932 8.33 17.67 59.89
CA TYR A 932 8.81 16.46 59.20
C TYR A 932 9.25 15.39 60.20
N THR A 933 9.08 14.12 59.85
CA THR A 933 9.87 13.00 60.40
C THR A 933 10.21 11.97 59.32
N GLN A 934 11.51 11.82 59.07
CA GLN A 934 12.15 10.61 58.54
C GLN A 934 12.03 9.46 59.55
N ARG A 935 12.01 8.21 59.08
CA ARG A 935 12.69 7.12 59.80
C ARG A 935 13.09 5.94 58.91
N THR A 936 14.18 5.34 59.38
CA THR A 936 15.17 4.45 58.77
C THR A 936 14.80 2.96 58.87
N ILE A 937 15.46 2.15 58.04
CA ILE A 937 15.46 0.67 57.98
C ILE A 937 15.87 0.02 59.30
N ARG A 938 15.23 -1.11 59.68
CA ARG A 938 15.81 -2.18 60.53
C ARG A 938 15.27 -3.57 60.15
N ALA A 939 16.14 -4.57 60.32
CA ALA A 939 16.00 -5.97 59.92
C ALA A 939 15.34 -6.88 60.98
N ALA A 940 15.04 -8.10 60.51
CA ALA A 940 14.46 -9.33 61.08
C ALA A 940 14.37 -9.56 62.60
N ALA A 941 13.25 -10.16 63.02
CA ALA A 941 13.15 -11.14 64.11
C ALA A 941 12.01 -12.14 63.81
N GLU A 942 12.26 -13.43 64.07
CA GLU A 942 11.31 -14.55 63.96
C GLU A 942 10.26 -14.54 65.07
N GLU A 943 9.01 -14.91 64.77
CA GLU A 943 8.08 -15.43 65.78
C GLU A 943 7.08 -16.44 65.17
N ALA A 944 6.69 -17.40 66.02
CA ALA A 944 6.18 -18.75 65.74
C ALA A 944 4.68 -18.84 65.31
N PRO A 945 4.16 -20.02 64.89
CA PRO A 945 2.95 -20.12 64.10
C PRO A 945 1.66 -20.14 64.93
N ALA A 946 0.64 -19.40 64.50
CA ALA A 946 -0.73 -19.51 64.99
C ALA A 946 -1.57 -20.44 64.08
N ALA A 947 -2.42 -21.25 64.72
CA ALA A 947 -3.07 -22.44 64.18
C ALA A 947 -4.00 -22.22 62.96
N ALA A 948 -4.05 -23.25 62.10
CA ALA A 948 -4.88 -23.29 60.90
C ALA A 948 -6.38 -23.54 61.20
N PRO A 949 -7.31 -22.88 60.48
CA PRO A 949 -8.72 -23.29 60.45
C PRO A 949 -8.91 -24.51 59.53
N PRO A 950 -10.04 -25.25 59.64
CA PRO A 950 -10.19 -26.59 59.07
C PRO A 950 -10.20 -26.59 57.54
N LYS A 951 -9.59 -27.62 56.94
CA LYS A 951 -9.71 -27.95 55.51
C LYS A 951 -11.13 -28.41 55.22
N GLU A 952 -11.84 -27.71 54.33
CA GLU A 952 -12.96 -28.32 53.61
C GLU A 952 -12.38 -29.38 52.66
N GLU A 953 -12.71 -30.65 52.90
CA GLU A 953 -12.42 -31.72 51.95
C GLU A 953 -13.21 -31.51 50.65
N ALA A 954 -12.52 -31.68 49.51
CA ALA A 954 -13.13 -31.68 48.20
C ALA A 954 -14.26 -32.73 48.12
N PRO A 955 -15.35 -32.46 47.37
CA PRO A 955 -16.43 -33.42 47.24
C PRO A 955 -15.92 -34.76 46.69
N LYS A 956 -16.06 -35.83 47.49
CA LYS A 956 -15.82 -37.21 47.07
C LYS A 956 -16.72 -37.52 45.87
N GLY A 957 -16.10 -37.87 44.73
CA GLY A 957 -16.81 -38.36 43.53
C GLY A 957 -16.63 -37.57 42.24
N PHE A 958 -15.69 -36.62 42.15
CA PHE A 958 -15.41 -35.95 40.86
C PHE A 958 -14.57 -36.83 39.93
N THR A 959 -15.22 -37.42 38.93
CA THR A 959 -14.56 -38.05 37.79
C THR A 959 -14.33 -36.99 36.70
N PRO A 960 -13.11 -36.79 36.18
CA PRO A 960 -12.86 -35.86 35.08
C PRO A 960 -13.77 -36.17 33.88
N PRO A 961 -14.45 -35.16 33.30
CA PRO A 961 -15.29 -35.35 32.13
C PRO A 961 -14.41 -35.72 30.93
N GLU A 962 -14.76 -36.79 30.22
CA GLU A 962 -14.07 -37.23 29.01
C GLU A 962 -14.36 -36.26 27.86
N LEU A 963 -13.35 -35.94 27.05
CA LEU A 963 -13.50 -35.05 25.91
C LEU A 963 -14.23 -35.78 24.78
N ASP A 964 -15.44 -35.34 24.42
CA ASP A 964 -16.12 -35.82 23.21
C ASP A 964 -15.58 -35.09 21.96
N PRO A 965 -14.78 -35.75 21.11
CA PRO A 965 -14.19 -35.13 19.92
C PRO A 965 -15.23 -34.79 18.84
N ASN A 966 -16.46 -35.31 18.92
CA ASN A 966 -17.54 -35.02 17.97
C ASN A 966 -18.33 -33.75 18.35
N THR A 967 -17.97 -33.10 19.46
CA THR A 967 -18.59 -31.83 19.86
C THR A 967 -18.40 -30.78 18.76
N PRO A 968 -19.49 -30.13 18.27
CA PRO A 968 -19.38 -29.19 17.18
C PRO A 968 -18.63 -27.93 17.61
N SER A 969 -17.84 -27.36 16.70
CA SER A 969 -17.21 -26.07 16.96
C SER A 969 -18.22 -24.91 16.85
N PRO A 970 -17.97 -23.78 17.55
CA PRO A 970 -18.71 -22.54 17.34
C PRO A 970 -18.80 -22.17 15.85
N ILE A 971 -19.83 -21.42 15.47
CA ILE A 971 -19.98 -20.95 14.10
C ILE A 971 -19.00 -19.79 13.89
N PHE A 972 -18.02 -20.00 13.02
CA PHE A 972 -16.99 -19.02 12.66
C PHE A 972 -17.41 -18.24 11.41
N GLY A 973 -17.15 -16.93 11.41
CA GLY A 973 -17.44 -16.04 10.28
C GLY A 973 -16.36 -15.98 9.18
N GLY A 974 -15.36 -16.86 9.21
CA GLY A 974 -14.20 -16.85 8.29
C GLY A 974 -12.84 -16.81 8.99
N SER A 975 -11.81 -17.33 8.29
CA SER A 975 -10.44 -17.76 8.70
C SER A 975 -9.97 -17.50 10.15
N THR A 976 -9.84 -18.57 10.92
CA THR A 976 -8.90 -18.64 12.06
C THR A 976 -7.51 -18.91 11.51
N GLY A 977 -6.55 -18.00 11.74
CA GLY A 977 -5.17 -18.13 11.28
C GLY A 977 -4.60 -19.54 11.45
N GLY A 978 -4.17 -20.13 10.33
CA GLY A 978 -3.12 -21.15 10.18
C GLY A 978 -3.06 -22.39 11.08
N LEU A 979 -4.06 -22.69 11.93
CA LEU A 979 -3.85 -23.65 13.03
C LEU A 979 -4.42 -25.06 12.84
N LEU A 980 -5.26 -25.31 11.82
CA LEU A 980 -5.86 -26.65 11.69
C LEU A 980 -4.87 -27.76 11.28
N ARG A 981 -3.74 -27.43 10.62
CA ARG A 981 -2.67 -28.41 10.33
C ARG A 981 -1.59 -28.50 11.42
N LYS A 982 -1.25 -27.40 12.12
CA LYS A 982 -0.25 -27.44 13.20
C LYS A 982 -0.66 -28.31 14.39
N ALA A 983 -1.96 -28.41 14.67
CA ALA A 983 -2.49 -29.32 15.70
C ALA A 983 -2.27 -30.82 15.42
N GLN A 984 -1.76 -31.19 14.23
CA GLN A 984 -1.39 -32.58 13.90
C GLN A 984 0.07 -32.90 14.22
N VAL A 985 0.92 -31.88 14.45
CA VAL A 985 2.37 -32.02 14.67
C VAL A 985 2.85 -31.40 16.00
N GLU A 986 2.06 -30.54 16.64
CA GLU A 986 2.38 -29.84 17.90
C GLU A 986 1.28 -30.05 18.96
N GLU A 987 1.61 -29.83 20.25
CA GLU A 987 0.64 -29.87 21.34
C GLU A 987 -0.39 -28.72 21.26
N PHE A 988 -1.64 -28.97 21.64
CA PHE A 988 -2.69 -27.94 21.65
C PHE A 988 -3.65 -28.09 22.82
N TYR A 989 -4.49 -27.09 23.04
CA TYR A 989 -5.45 -27.03 24.15
C TYR A 989 -6.87 -26.99 23.60
N VAL A 990 -7.81 -27.62 24.30
CA VAL A 990 -9.22 -27.68 23.92
C VAL A 990 -10.07 -27.12 25.04
N ILE A 991 -11.03 -26.26 24.74
CA ILE A 991 -12.04 -25.78 25.67
C ILE A 991 -13.43 -26.15 25.17
N THR A 992 -14.26 -26.71 26.05
CA THR A 992 -15.64 -27.10 25.78
C THR A 992 -16.61 -26.42 26.74
N TRP A 993 -17.82 -26.11 26.25
CA TRP A 993 -18.89 -25.51 27.05
C TRP A 993 -20.26 -25.78 26.44
N GLU A 994 -21.32 -25.61 27.22
CA GLU A 994 -22.70 -25.63 26.75
C GLU A 994 -23.31 -24.22 26.80
N SER A 995 -23.90 -23.78 25.69
CA SER A 995 -24.61 -22.50 25.64
C SER A 995 -26.12 -22.69 25.65
N PRO A 996 -26.88 -21.95 26.47
CA PRO A 996 -28.35 -22.02 26.50
C PRO A 996 -29.01 -21.44 25.24
N LYS A 997 -28.30 -20.62 24.47
CA LYS A 997 -28.79 -19.98 23.24
C LYS A 997 -27.64 -19.70 22.27
N GLU A 998 -27.97 -19.48 21.01
CA GLU A 998 -27.01 -19.00 20.03
C GLU A 998 -26.67 -17.52 20.32
N GLN A 999 -25.40 -17.21 20.53
CA GLN A 999 -24.97 -15.85 20.87
C GLN A 999 -23.51 -15.57 20.52
N VAL A 1000 -23.20 -14.32 20.19
CA VAL A 1000 -21.84 -13.89 19.82
C VAL A 1000 -20.96 -13.79 21.06
N PHE A 1001 -19.75 -14.33 20.98
CA PHE A 1001 -18.68 -14.08 21.93
C PHE A 1001 -17.38 -13.71 21.22
N GLU A 1002 -16.56 -12.91 21.88
CA GLU A 1002 -15.26 -12.53 21.34
C GLU A 1002 -14.21 -13.58 21.74
N MET A 1003 -13.37 -13.91 20.77
CA MET A 1003 -12.39 -14.96 20.82
C MET A 1003 -11.12 -14.49 21.56
N PRO A 1004 -10.44 -15.37 22.30
CA PRO A 1004 -9.21 -15.02 23.03
C PRO A 1004 -8.01 -14.73 22.10
N THR A 1005 -8.13 -15.09 20.83
CA THR A 1005 -7.14 -14.83 19.76
C THR A 1005 -7.46 -13.57 18.93
N GLY A 1006 -8.48 -12.80 19.34
CA GLY A 1006 -9.04 -11.71 18.53
C GLY A 1006 -10.18 -12.17 17.60
N GLY A 1007 -11.12 -11.27 17.31
CA GLY A 1007 -12.34 -11.55 16.53
C GLY A 1007 -13.53 -12.04 17.37
N ALA A 1008 -14.64 -12.39 16.73
CA ALA A 1008 -15.83 -12.92 17.39
C ALA A 1008 -16.36 -14.17 16.67
N ALA A 1009 -16.91 -15.11 17.44
CA ALA A 1009 -17.56 -16.31 16.96
C ALA A 1009 -18.96 -16.41 17.57
N ILE A 1010 -19.83 -17.19 16.95
CA ILE A 1010 -21.16 -17.45 17.49
C ILE A 1010 -21.12 -18.80 18.21
N MET A 1011 -21.28 -18.81 19.53
CA MET A 1011 -21.45 -20.08 20.23
C MET A 1011 -22.82 -20.66 19.84
N ARG A 1012 -22.83 -21.93 19.43
CA ARG A 1012 -24.05 -22.66 19.10
C ARG A 1012 -24.89 -22.85 20.35
N GLN A 1013 -26.21 -22.85 20.22
CA GLN A 1013 -27.07 -23.39 21.27
C GLN A 1013 -26.74 -24.88 21.47
N GLY A 1014 -26.47 -25.30 22.69
CA GLY A 1014 -25.96 -26.64 23.02
C GLY A 1014 -24.43 -26.71 23.14
N PRO A 1015 -23.81 -27.88 22.88
CA PRO A 1015 -22.39 -28.10 23.17
C PRO A 1015 -21.49 -27.43 22.12
N ASN A 1016 -20.35 -26.91 22.57
CA ASN A 1016 -19.35 -26.21 21.77
C ASN A 1016 -17.95 -26.69 22.11
N LEU A 1017 -17.08 -26.85 21.11
CA LEU A 1017 -15.67 -27.21 21.28
C LEU A 1017 -14.76 -26.28 20.46
N LEU A 1018 -13.76 -25.71 21.13
CA LEU A 1018 -12.77 -24.85 20.49
C LEU A 1018 -11.34 -25.32 20.80
N LYS A 1019 -10.49 -25.38 19.77
CA LYS A 1019 -9.07 -25.70 19.86
C LYS A 1019 -8.24 -24.40 19.87
N LEU A 1020 -7.24 -24.30 20.74
CA LEU A 1020 -6.39 -23.13 20.96
C LEU A 1020 -4.93 -23.55 21.15
N ALA A 1021 -3.99 -22.72 20.70
CA ALA A 1021 -2.57 -23.03 20.72
C ALA A 1021 -1.94 -22.85 22.12
N ARG A 1022 -2.52 -22.00 22.98
CA ARG A 1022 -1.98 -21.68 24.30
C ARG A 1022 -3.00 -21.86 25.41
N LYS A 1023 -2.55 -22.35 26.57
CA LYS A 1023 -3.38 -22.51 27.78
C LYS A 1023 -4.01 -21.20 28.23
N GLU A 1024 -3.28 -20.09 28.12
CA GLU A 1024 -3.71 -18.76 28.52
C GLU A 1024 -4.94 -18.29 27.72
N GLN A 1025 -5.06 -18.72 26.46
CA GLN A 1025 -6.21 -18.40 25.62
C GLN A 1025 -7.46 -19.13 26.10
N CYS A 1026 -7.34 -20.41 26.48
CA CYS A 1026 -8.44 -21.17 27.09
C CYS A 1026 -8.87 -20.54 28.42
N LEU A 1027 -7.92 -20.09 29.24
CA LEU A 1027 -8.23 -19.42 30.51
C LEU A 1027 -8.94 -18.09 30.29
N ALA A 1028 -8.44 -17.24 29.39
CA ALA A 1028 -9.07 -15.96 29.07
C ALA A 1028 -10.50 -16.12 28.54
N LEU A 1029 -10.74 -17.08 27.65
CA LEU A 1029 -12.08 -17.40 27.19
C LEU A 1029 -12.96 -17.96 28.32
N GLY A 1030 -12.41 -18.86 29.13
CA GLY A 1030 -13.08 -19.42 30.30
C GLY A 1030 -13.58 -18.36 31.28
N THR A 1031 -12.74 -17.35 31.58
CA THR A 1031 -13.11 -16.21 32.42
C THR A 1031 -14.34 -15.49 31.87
N ARG A 1032 -14.39 -15.29 30.56
CA ARG A 1032 -15.49 -14.60 29.88
C ARG A 1032 -16.77 -15.43 29.84
N LEU A 1033 -16.67 -16.72 29.54
CA LEU A 1033 -17.80 -17.66 29.59
C LEU A 1033 -18.49 -17.59 30.96
N ARG A 1034 -17.71 -17.59 32.05
CA ARG A 1034 -18.27 -17.49 33.41
C ARG A 1034 -18.74 -16.10 33.79
N SER A 1035 -17.94 -15.07 33.56
CA SER A 1035 -18.23 -13.71 34.06
C SER A 1035 -19.37 -13.05 33.28
N LYS A 1036 -19.32 -13.11 31.95
CA LYS A 1036 -20.25 -12.43 31.04
C LYS A 1036 -21.46 -13.30 30.69
N TYR A 1037 -21.24 -14.57 30.35
CA TYR A 1037 -22.31 -15.44 29.85
C TYR A 1037 -22.89 -16.39 30.91
N LYS A 1038 -22.28 -16.45 32.10
CA LYS A 1038 -22.65 -17.36 33.20
C LYS A 1038 -22.63 -18.86 32.79
N ILE A 1039 -21.77 -19.19 31.84
CA ILE A 1039 -21.58 -20.54 31.28
C ILE A 1039 -20.39 -21.24 31.96
N LYS A 1040 -20.57 -22.51 32.32
CA LYS A 1040 -19.48 -23.39 32.79
C LYS A 1040 -18.69 -23.93 31.60
N TYR A 1041 -17.38 -24.05 31.75
CA TYR A 1041 -16.49 -24.60 30.74
C TYR A 1041 -15.58 -25.68 31.34
N GLN A 1042 -15.03 -26.51 30.46
CA GLN A 1042 -14.02 -27.53 30.72
C GLN A 1042 -12.86 -27.29 29.76
N PHE A 1043 -11.62 -27.58 30.15
CA PHE A 1043 -10.50 -27.47 29.22
C PHE A 1043 -9.43 -28.54 29.44
N TYR A 1044 -8.77 -28.88 28.34
CA TYR A 1044 -7.94 -30.05 28.17
C TYR A 1044 -6.64 -29.65 27.47
N ARG A 1045 -5.58 -30.42 27.70
CA ARG A 1045 -4.37 -30.47 26.87
C ARG A 1045 -4.44 -31.70 26.00
N VAL A 1046 -4.08 -31.59 24.74
CA VAL A 1046 -4.00 -32.72 23.81
C VAL A 1046 -2.57 -32.79 23.28
N PHE A 1047 -1.93 -33.93 23.52
CA PHE A 1047 -0.55 -34.19 23.09
C PHE A 1047 -0.52 -34.71 21.63
N PRO A 1048 0.61 -34.58 20.91
CA PRO A 1048 0.73 -35.06 19.52
C PRO A 1048 0.44 -36.55 19.32
N ASN A 1049 0.63 -37.37 20.36
CA ASN A 1049 0.31 -38.80 20.37
C ASN A 1049 -1.20 -39.10 20.55
N GLY A 1050 -2.04 -38.08 20.67
CA GLY A 1050 -3.49 -38.21 20.89
C GLY A 1050 -3.92 -38.32 22.36
N GLU A 1051 -2.98 -38.33 23.31
CA GLU A 1051 -3.30 -38.37 24.74
C GLU A 1051 -3.98 -37.06 25.19
N VAL A 1052 -5.10 -37.17 25.92
CA VAL A 1052 -5.89 -36.03 26.39
C VAL A 1052 -5.78 -35.92 27.91
N GLN A 1053 -5.28 -34.78 28.40
CA GLN A 1053 -5.16 -34.47 29.82
C GLN A 1053 -6.17 -33.38 30.21
N TYR A 1054 -7.09 -33.70 31.13
CA TYR A 1054 -7.99 -32.70 31.72
C TYR A 1054 -7.22 -31.74 32.63
N LEU A 1055 -7.32 -30.43 32.40
CA LEU A 1055 -6.51 -29.41 33.06
C LEU A 1055 -7.25 -28.59 34.12
N HIS A 1056 -8.55 -28.83 34.33
CA HIS A 1056 -9.29 -28.15 35.37
C HIS A 1056 -8.87 -28.65 36.77
N PRO A 1057 -8.78 -27.78 37.79
CA PRO A 1057 -8.46 -28.19 39.16
C PRO A 1057 -9.41 -29.29 39.69
N LYS A 1058 -8.83 -30.29 40.36
CA LYS A 1058 -9.53 -31.46 40.95
C LYS A 1058 -10.45 -31.11 42.13
N ASP A 1059 -10.31 -29.91 42.68
CA ASP A 1059 -11.14 -29.39 43.77
C ASP A 1059 -12.48 -28.78 43.28
N GLY A 1060 -12.75 -28.83 41.97
CA GLY A 1060 -13.98 -28.31 41.37
C GLY A 1060 -14.05 -26.78 41.30
N VAL A 1061 -13.01 -26.07 41.76
CA VAL A 1061 -12.95 -24.61 41.74
C VAL A 1061 -12.09 -24.13 40.58
N TYR A 1062 -12.61 -23.19 39.79
CA TYR A 1062 -11.91 -22.68 38.61
C TYR A 1062 -10.54 -22.04 38.95
N PRO A 1063 -9.55 -22.13 38.04
CA PRO A 1063 -8.16 -21.75 38.31
C PRO A 1063 -7.93 -20.25 38.56
N GLU A 1064 -8.88 -19.40 38.16
CA GLU A 1064 -8.81 -17.94 38.33
C GLU A 1064 -8.98 -17.47 39.78
N LYS A 1065 -9.49 -18.32 40.68
CA LYS A 1065 -9.57 -18.03 42.12
C LYS A 1065 -8.40 -18.69 42.85
N VAL A 1066 -7.65 -17.91 43.60
CA VAL A 1066 -6.60 -18.43 44.49
C VAL A 1066 -7.28 -19.05 45.72
N ASN A 1067 -7.19 -20.37 45.86
CA ASN A 1067 -7.61 -21.07 47.08
C ASN A 1067 -6.36 -21.36 47.92
N ALA A 1068 -6.46 -21.11 49.23
CA ALA A 1068 -5.40 -21.44 50.18
C ALA A 1068 -5.08 -22.95 50.10
N GLY A 1069 -3.80 -23.30 49.93
CA GLY A 1069 -3.34 -24.68 49.78
C GLY A 1069 -3.05 -25.14 48.34
N ARG A 1070 -3.32 -24.33 47.31
CA ARG A 1070 -2.90 -24.62 45.93
C ARG A 1070 -1.40 -24.37 45.74
N GLN A 1071 -0.64 -25.41 45.39
CA GLN A 1071 0.74 -25.26 44.92
C GLN A 1071 0.76 -25.02 43.41
N GLY A 1072 1.41 -23.95 42.96
CA GLY A 1072 1.63 -23.69 41.54
C GLY A 1072 2.64 -24.67 40.95
N VAL A 1073 2.22 -25.49 39.99
CA VAL A 1073 3.12 -26.38 39.24
C VAL A 1073 3.79 -25.57 38.13
N GLY A 1074 5.12 -25.52 38.12
CA GLY A 1074 5.90 -24.76 37.12
C GLY A 1074 5.97 -23.25 37.36
N GLN A 1075 5.67 -22.76 38.58
CA GLN A 1075 5.84 -21.34 38.90
C GLN A 1075 7.33 -21.00 39.09
N ASN A 1076 7.79 -19.99 38.33
CA ASN A 1076 9.10 -19.38 38.51
C ASN A 1076 8.93 -18.13 39.39
N PHE A 1077 9.28 -18.23 40.68
CA PHE A 1077 9.09 -17.17 41.68
C PHE A 1077 10.11 -16.01 41.57
N ARG A 1078 10.49 -15.59 40.36
CA ARG A 1078 11.39 -14.45 40.16
C ARG A 1078 10.61 -13.14 40.11
N SER A 1079 11.08 -12.12 40.82
CA SER A 1079 10.57 -10.74 40.74
C SER A 1079 11.20 -9.99 39.57
N ILE A 1080 10.40 -9.21 38.84
CA ILE A 1080 10.87 -8.29 37.79
C ILE A 1080 11.86 -7.31 38.43
N GLY A 1081 13.16 -7.49 38.16
CA GLY A 1081 14.26 -6.72 38.77
C GLY A 1081 15.44 -7.57 39.27
N LYS A 1082 15.32 -8.90 39.36
CA LYS A 1082 16.42 -9.82 39.72
C LYS A 1082 16.80 -10.79 38.61
N ASN A 1083 16.62 -10.41 37.34
CA ASN A 1083 17.10 -11.23 36.23
C ASN A 1083 18.62 -11.08 36.13
N VAL A 1084 19.34 -12.20 36.19
CA VAL A 1084 20.74 -12.26 35.74
C VAL A 1084 20.81 -11.83 34.27
N SER A 1085 21.89 -11.15 33.90
CA SER A 1085 22.08 -10.66 32.53
C SER A 1085 21.90 -11.83 31.56
N PRO A 1086 21.05 -11.72 30.52
CA PRO A 1086 20.81 -12.81 29.58
C PRO A 1086 22.08 -13.34 28.90
N ALA A 1087 23.13 -12.51 28.81
CA ALA A 1087 24.43 -12.89 28.30
C ALA A 1087 25.16 -13.92 29.17
N GLU A 1088 24.92 -13.96 30.48
CA GLU A 1088 25.60 -14.85 31.42
C GLU A 1088 25.01 -16.26 31.45
N VAL A 1089 23.78 -16.44 30.96
CA VAL A 1089 23.06 -17.74 30.99
C VAL A 1089 22.99 -18.40 29.61
N LYS A 1090 23.09 -17.60 28.54
CA LYS A 1090 23.13 -18.11 27.17
C LYS A 1090 24.37 -19.01 26.99
N PHE A 1091 24.16 -20.21 26.43
CA PHE A 1091 25.18 -21.27 26.19
C PHE A 1091 25.57 -22.18 27.37
N THR A 1092 24.89 -22.09 28.52
CA THR A 1092 25.16 -22.99 29.67
C THR A 1092 24.31 -24.26 29.69
N GLY A 1093 23.35 -24.41 28.77
CA GLY A 1093 22.48 -25.59 28.65
C GLY A 1093 21.47 -25.77 29.80
N LYS A 1094 21.33 -24.81 30.71
CA LYS A 1094 20.33 -24.80 31.78
C LYS A 1094 19.23 -23.77 31.47
N ALA A 1095 17.98 -24.20 31.58
CA ALA A 1095 16.79 -23.37 31.42
C ALA A 1095 16.44 -22.61 32.72
#